data_AF-A0A9P0PCG2-F1
#
_entry.id   AF-A0A9P0PCG2-F1
#
_cell.length_a   1.000
_cell.length_b   1.000
_cell.length_c   1.000
_cell.angle_alpha   90.00
_cell.angle_beta   90.00
_cell.angle_gamma   90.00
#
_symmetry.space_group_name_H-M   'P 1'
#
loop_
_entity.id
_entity.type
_entity.pdbx_description
1 polymer ?
#
loop_
_entity_poly.entity_id
_entity_poly.type
_entity_poly.pdbx_seq_one_letter_code
_entity_poly.pdbx_strand_id
1 'polypeptide(L)'
;MVQYFFGLGATHHHLIETRSRMKVALVLETGEAREVHHICVLLGYGADAICPYLALELASSLRDQGILDTTLSDEAIFQNYAQAMQTGISKVMAKMGISTLQSYKGAQIFEAVGLAEDVIEKAFKGTPSRIGGANLEMLAAEAFERHKNAYRPSPDSLILRDTGIYHWRAGGEKHLNEPASIAALQESATGNNKTAYQKYIESTMQSIRNCMLRGRLDLRTLDQPLSLDEIEPASEIVKRFATGAMSFGSISLEAHQTLAMAMNKAGGKSNTGEGGEDPERYLDPQRRSAIKQVASGRFGVTSSYLAHSDDLQIKMAQGAKPGEGGELPGYKVSAEIAKTRHSVAGVGLISPPPHHDIYSIEDLAELIYDLKCANPQARISVKLVSEVGVGVVASGVAKGKAEHIVVSGHDGGTGASSWTGIKSAGLPWELGIAETHQVLVLNNLRSRIVLQADGNIRTGFDVVVAALLGADEVGFSTAPLIVMGCTMMRKCHLNTCPVGIATQDPVLRKKFTGQPEHVINYLFMLAEEVRENMAKLGVRTFQELIGRTDLLKVVDAGSPKAKMLNLNLILQNALHMRPGVNIKGGSEKQDFQLEQRLENELIAKAKPVIDGEIKKVDVELKIRNEDRAFGSTLSYYISCKYNEDGLPEDSEINVRLTGSAGQSFCAFLAKGVHVTLEGDANDYVGKGLSGGTIVIYPPKSSPFESHLNVIVGNVCLYGATSGKAYMRGIASERFAVRNSGATAVVEGVGDHGCEYMTGGVVLILGLTGRNFAAGMSGGIAYVWDIDGKFSMKCNPEMVELCKLEDKEDVSLVLTLLKEFRELTGSVVAEQLLSEFDQRRKEFVKVFPYEYQRVLRQKAAEKESATQPQAQETAKIQDIEDAVGDPAVEQRKAERVLDKVRGFMKYPREAAPYRPAEKRMKDWDEVYNFTHVRKGLRVQSARCMDCGVPFCQSNSHGCPLGNIIPKWNFLVFQNQWRQALNHLLQTNNFPEFTGRVCPAPCEAACVLVYLGAECYYQEYRVCHHRPCLRKW
;
A
#
# COMPACT_ATOMS: atom_id res chain seq x y z
N MET A 1 -17.15 -14.07 -17.76
CA MET A 1 -16.19 -14.38 -18.82
C MET A 1 -16.33 -15.81 -19.32
N VAL A 2 -17.07 -16.64 -18.59
CA VAL A 2 -16.89 -18.09 -18.57
C VAL A 2 -17.13 -18.76 -19.94
N GLN A 3 -18.14 -18.34 -20.71
CA GLN A 3 -18.49 -19.03 -21.96
C GLN A 3 -17.44 -18.83 -23.08
N TYR A 4 -17.07 -17.57 -23.35
CA TYR A 4 -16.08 -17.25 -24.39
C TYR A 4 -14.66 -17.65 -23.97
N PHE A 5 -14.34 -17.51 -22.67
CA PHE A 5 -13.06 -17.96 -22.12
C PHE A 5 -12.90 -19.49 -22.24
N PHE A 6 -13.93 -20.25 -21.86
CA PHE A 6 -13.94 -21.70 -22.02
C PHE A 6 -13.82 -22.12 -23.48
N GLY A 7 -14.60 -21.49 -24.38
CA GLY A 7 -14.53 -21.78 -25.81
C GLY A 7 -13.15 -21.52 -26.42
N LEU A 8 -12.52 -20.40 -26.05
CA LEU A 8 -11.15 -20.08 -26.47
C LEU A 8 -10.16 -21.14 -25.97
N GLY A 9 -10.16 -21.43 -24.66
CA GLY A 9 -9.23 -22.38 -24.05
C GLY A 9 -9.37 -23.78 -24.62
N ALA A 10 -10.60 -24.29 -24.74
CA ALA A 10 -10.88 -25.59 -25.34
C ALA A 10 -10.40 -25.68 -26.79
N THR A 11 -10.63 -24.62 -27.59
CA THR A 11 -10.14 -24.55 -28.97
C THR A 11 -8.62 -24.50 -29.02
N HIS A 12 -8.00 -23.71 -28.15
CA HIS A 12 -6.56 -23.58 -28.05
C HIS A 12 -5.87 -24.93 -27.77
N HIS A 13 -6.31 -25.64 -26.73
CA HIS A 13 -5.75 -26.95 -26.38
C HIS A 13 -6.05 -28.01 -27.43
N HIS A 14 -7.26 -28.04 -28.00
CA HIS A 14 -7.59 -28.97 -29.08
C HIS A 14 -6.68 -28.78 -30.30
N LEU A 15 -6.38 -27.53 -30.66
CA LEU A 15 -5.44 -27.22 -31.75
C LEU A 15 -4.00 -27.61 -31.41
N ILE A 16 -3.59 -27.55 -30.14
CA ILE A 16 -2.27 -28.05 -29.69
C ILE A 16 -2.22 -29.56 -29.85
N GLU A 17 -3.23 -30.27 -29.33
CA GLU A 17 -3.31 -31.74 -29.38
C GLU A 17 -3.32 -32.27 -30.82
N THR A 18 -4.02 -31.58 -31.72
CA THR A 18 -4.06 -31.91 -33.15
C THR A 18 -2.89 -31.32 -33.96
N ARG A 19 -1.88 -30.73 -33.31
CA ARG A 19 -0.69 -30.11 -33.93
C ARG A 19 -1.02 -29.07 -35.01
N SER A 20 -2.15 -28.40 -34.84
CA SER A 20 -2.66 -27.40 -35.78
C SER A 20 -2.58 -25.97 -35.25
N ARG A 21 -2.24 -25.77 -33.96
CA ARG A 21 -2.16 -24.45 -33.33
C ARG A 21 -1.18 -23.49 -34.02
N MET A 22 -0.07 -24.00 -34.57
CA MET A 22 0.92 -23.20 -35.30
C MET A 22 0.46 -22.77 -36.70
N LYS A 23 -0.63 -23.33 -37.23
CA LYS A 23 -1.13 -23.06 -38.59
C LYS A 23 -2.16 -21.94 -38.64
N VAL A 24 -2.69 -21.51 -37.49
CA VAL A 24 -3.82 -20.58 -37.39
C VAL A 24 -3.60 -19.57 -36.28
N ALA A 25 -4.22 -18.40 -36.40
CA ALA A 25 -4.36 -17.43 -35.32
C ALA A 25 -5.78 -17.49 -34.73
N LEU A 26 -5.91 -17.30 -33.42
CA LEU A 26 -7.17 -17.25 -32.70
C LEU A 26 -7.49 -15.79 -32.36
N VAL A 27 -8.45 -15.20 -33.07
CA VAL A 27 -8.96 -13.86 -32.77
C VAL A 27 -10.28 -13.99 -32.03
N LEU A 28 -10.38 -13.36 -30.86
CA LEU A 28 -11.60 -13.40 -30.03
C LEU A 28 -12.34 -12.07 -30.07
N GLU A 29 -13.53 -12.08 -30.65
CA GLU A 29 -14.50 -11.00 -30.52
C GLU A 29 -15.43 -11.27 -29.33
N THR A 30 -15.55 -10.34 -28.38
CA THR A 30 -16.31 -10.59 -27.15
C THR A 30 -16.93 -9.32 -26.56
N GLY A 31 -18.17 -9.43 -26.08
CA GLY A 31 -18.84 -8.37 -25.33
C GLY A 31 -18.53 -8.38 -23.83
N GLU A 32 -17.79 -9.37 -23.31
CA GLU A 32 -17.60 -9.53 -21.86
C GLU A 32 -16.24 -9.04 -21.34
N ALA A 33 -15.22 -9.03 -22.19
CA ALA A 33 -13.90 -8.51 -21.84
C ALA A 33 -13.94 -6.97 -21.79
N ARG A 34 -13.38 -6.40 -20.71
CA ARG A 34 -13.38 -4.95 -20.48
C ARG A 34 -12.29 -4.49 -19.52
N GLU A 35 -11.91 -5.37 -18.58
CA GLU A 35 -10.88 -5.11 -17.55
C GLU A 35 -9.54 -5.71 -17.98
N VAL A 36 -8.43 -5.14 -17.49
CA VAL A 36 -7.06 -5.60 -17.78
C VAL A 36 -6.91 -7.10 -17.52
N HIS A 37 -7.41 -7.60 -16.38
CA HIS A 37 -7.33 -9.02 -16.05
C HIS A 37 -8.03 -9.90 -17.10
N HIS A 38 -9.16 -9.46 -17.65
CA HIS A 38 -9.89 -10.21 -18.67
C HIS A 38 -9.01 -10.41 -19.92
N ILE A 39 -8.37 -9.33 -20.37
CA ILE A 39 -7.48 -9.37 -21.53
C ILE A 39 -6.27 -10.25 -21.26
N CYS A 40 -5.64 -10.12 -20.09
CA CYS A 40 -4.51 -10.95 -19.68
C CYS A 40 -4.85 -12.45 -19.60
N VAL A 41 -6.04 -12.79 -19.09
CA VAL A 41 -6.52 -14.19 -19.07
C VAL A 41 -6.68 -14.71 -20.49
N LEU A 42 -7.38 -13.99 -21.36
CA LEU A 42 -7.59 -14.42 -22.75
C LEU A 42 -6.28 -14.61 -23.51
N LEU A 43 -5.31 -13.71 -23.34
CA LEU A 43 -3.96 -13.85 -23.93
C LEU A 43 -3.21 -15.05 -23.34
N GLY A 44 -3.24 -15.21 -22.01
CA GLY A 44 -2.56 -16.29 -21.30
C GLY A 44 -3.06 -17.68 -21.66
N TYR A 45 -4.30 -17.80 -22.17
CA TYR A 45 -4.92 -19.04 -22.64
C TYR A 45 -5.09 -19.11 -24.17
N GLY A 46 -4.33 -18.30 -24.91
CA GLY A 46 -4.03 -18.57 -26.31
C GLY A 46 -4.69 -17.67 -27.35
N ALA A 47 -5.37 -16.58 -26.97
CA ALA A 47 -5.81 -15.57 -27.94
C ALA A 47 -4.60 -14.87 -28.59
N ASP A 48 -4.65 -14.68 -29.91
CA ASP A 48 -3.67 -13.90 -30.68
C ASP A 48 -4.09 -12.43 -30.82
N ALA A 49 -5.39 -12.16 -30.84
CA ALA A 49 -5.95 -10.80 -30.79
C ALA A 49 -7.33 -10.82 -30.14
N ILE A 50 -7.74 -9.69 -29.55
CA ILE A 50 -9.00 -9.57 -28.82
C ILE A 50 -9.72 -8.29 -29.29
N CYS A 51 -10.98 -8.41 -29.68
CA CYS A 51 -11.87 -7.30 -29.99
C CYS A 51 -12.94 -7.19 -28.88
N PRO A 52 -12.75 -6.31 -27.88
CA PRO A 52 -13.72 -6.09 -26.80
C PRO A 52 -14.81 -5.10 -27.23
N TYR A 53 -15.53 -5.40 -28.32
CA TYR A 53 -16.39 -4.43 -29.01
C TYR A 53 -17.38 -3.72 -28.08
N LEU A 54 -18.01 -4.45 -27.16
CA LEU A 54 -19.04 -3.88 -26.28
C LEU A 54 -18.45 -2.85 -25.29
N ALA A 55 -17.18 -2.97 -24.90
CA ALA A 55 -16.55 -1.98 -24.03
C ALA A 55 -16.41 -0.62 -24.74
N LEU A 56 -16.12 -0.64 -26.04
CA LEU A 56 -16.01 0.57 -26.87
C LEU A 56 -17.39 1.16 -27.14
N GLU A 57 -18.37 0.34 -27.53
CA GLU A 57 -19.77 0.77 -27.73
C GLU A 57 -20.36 1.40 -26.45
N LEU A 58 -20.06 0.83 -25.29
CA LEU A 58 -20.46 1.40 -24.00
C LEU A 58 -19.82 2.78 -23.77
N ALA A 59 -18.53 2.96 -24.09
CA ALA A 59 -17.86 4.24 -23.94
C ALA A 59 -18.47 5.32 -24.86
N SER A 60 -18.74 4.99 -26.13
CA SER A 60 -19.43 5.89 -27.06
C SER A 60 -20.84 6.23 -26.56
N SER A 61 -21.61 5.24 -26.07
CA SER A 61 -22.93 5.50 -25.49
C SER A 61 -22.88 6.41 -24.25
N LEU A 62 -21.90 6.23 -23.37
CA LEU A 62 -21.72 7.09 -22.19
C LEU A 62 -21.34 8.53 -22.57
N ARG A 63 -20.56 8.72 -23.64
CA ARG A 63 -20.31 10.05 -24.22
C ARG A 63 -21.59 10.67 -24.76
N ASP A 64 -22.37 9.93 -25.55
CA ASP A 64 -23.59 10.46 -26.19
C ASP A 64 -24.67 10.82 -25.15
N GLN A 65 -24.66 10.16 -23.98
CA GLN A 65 -25.47 10.49 -22.82
C GLN A 65 -24.94 11.67 -21.98
N GLY A 66 -23.77 12.21 -22.31
CA GLY A 66 -23.12 13.31 -21.59
C GLY A 66 -22.49 12.94 -20.24
N ILE A 67 -22.24 11.64 -20.01
CA ILE A 67 -21.54 11.15 -18.80
C ILE A 67 -20.02 11.32 -18.97
N LEU A 68 -19.51 11.04 -20.17
CA LEU A 68 -18.16 11.39 -20.57
C LEU A 68 -18.14 12.76 -21.28
N ASP A 69 -16.96 13.34 -21.43
CA ASP A 69 -16.79 14.58 -22.18
C ASP A 69 -17.25 14.39 -23.63
N THR A 70 -18.26 15.15 -24.03
CA THR A 70 -18.89 15.08 -25.36
C THR A 70 -17.95 15.50 -26.49
N THR A 71 -16.81 16.12 -26.17
CA THR A 71 -15.79 16.52 -27.15
C THR A 71 -14.87 15.36 -27.58
N LEU A 72 -14.89 14.23 -26.87
CA LEU A 72 -14.06 13.07 -27.20
C LEU A 72 -14.54 12.38 -28.49
N SER A 73 -13.65 12.29 -29.49
CA SER A 73 -13.90 11.48 -30.69
C SER A 73 -13.84 9.98 -30.39
N ASP A 74 -14.43 9.15 -31.25
CA ASP A 74 -14.32 7.68 -31.13
C ASP A 74 -12.86 7.22 -31.17
N GLU A 75 -12.04 7.87 -32.01
CA GLU A 75 -10.60 7.60 -32.07
C GLU A 75 -9.91 7.91 -30.73
N ALA A 76 -10.23 9.04 -30.09
CA ALA A 76 -9.67 9.38 -28.79
C ALA A 76 -10.09 8.37 -27.71
N ILE A 77 -11.35 7.90 -27.73
CA ILE A 77 -11.84 6.85 -26.83
C ILE A 77 -11.05 5.55 -27.04
N PHE A 78 -10.88 5.13 -28.30
CA PHE A 78 -10.12 3.93 -28.64
C PHE A 78 -8.67 4.03 -28.18
N GLN A 79 -7.96 5.11 -28.50
CA GLN A 79 -6.56 5.29 -28.14
C GLN A 79 -6.36 5.30 -26.61
N ASN A 80 -7.24 5.99 -25.87
CA ASN A 80 -7.18 6.01 -24.41
C ASN A 80 -7.43 4.61 -23.81
N TYR A 81 -8.41 3.87 -24.34
CA TYR A 81 -8.69 2.51 -23.89
C TYR A 81 -7.53 1.56 -24.22
N ALA A 82 -6.98 1.62 -25.44
CA ALA A 82 -5.87 0.81 -25.90
C ALA A 82 -4.60 1.09 -25.05
N GLN A 83 -4.28 2.35 -24.79
CA GLN A 83 -3.16 2.74 -23.94
C GLN A 83 -3.33 2.23 -22.50
N ALA A 84 -4.53 2.33 -21.93
CA ALA A 84 -4.83 1.82 -20.60
C ALA A 84 -4.67 0.28 -20.53
N MET A 85 -5.15 -0.43 -21.55
CA MET A 85 -4.97 -1.89 -21.65
C MET A 85 -3.50 -2.26 -21.85
N GLN A 86 -2.76 -1.60 -22.73
CA GLN A 86 -1.33 -1.84 -22.94
C GLN A 86 -0.51 -1.65 -21.67
N THR A 87 -0.79 -0.56 -20.94
CA THR A 87 -0.14 -0.27 -19.65
C THR A 87 -0.50 -1.34 -18.62
N GLY A 88 -1.78 -1.71 -18.54
CA GLY A 88 -2.25 -2.76 -17.63
C GLY A 88 -1.66 -4.14 -17.92
N ILE A 89 -1.59 -4.54 -19.19
CA ILE A 89 -1.02 -5.82 -19.63
C ILE A 89 0.47 -5.86 -19.29
N SER A 90 1.21 -4.80 -19.65
CA SER A 90 2.63 -4.66 -19.28
C SER A 90 2.82 -4.78 -17.77
N LYS A 91 1.95 -4.15 -16.98
CA LYS A 91 2.00 -4.22 -15.51
C LYS A 91 1.74 -5.63 -14.98
N VAL A 92 0.81 -6.39 -15.57
CA VAL A 92 0.55 -7.80 -15.18
C VAL A 92 1.71 -8.70 -15.57
N MET A 93 2.26 -8.56 -16.78
CA MET A 93 3.42 -9.34 -17.23
C MET A 93 4.66 -9.09 -16.36
N ALA A 94 4.89 -7.82 -15.99
CA ALA A 94 6.00 -7.42 -15.14
C ALA A 94 5.97 -8.05 -13.74
N LYS A 95 4.79 -8.45 -13.23
CA LYS A 95 4.68 -9.14 -11.92
C LYS A 95 5.49 -10.42 -11.84
N MET A 96 5.68 -11.08 -12.98
CA MET A 96 6.43 -12.33 -13.11
C MET A 96 7.75 -12.13 -13.89
N GLY A 97 8.20 -10.89 -14.08
CA GLY A 97 9.42 -10.57 -14.83
C GLY A 97 9.33 -10.85 -16.33
N ILE A 98 8.14 -10.98 -16.92
CA ILE A 98 7.96 -11.27 -18.34
C ILE A 98 7.99 -9.96 -19.15
N SER A 99 8.91 -9.83 -20.10
CA SER A 99 9.08 -8.60 -20.89
C SER A 99 8.38 -8.61 -22.26
N THR A 100 7.98 -9.79 -22.78
CA THR A 100 7.41 -9.90 -24.13
C THR A 100 6.04 -10.57 -24.13
N LEU A 101 5.09 -9.97 -24.87
CA LEU A 101 3.73 -10.53 -24.98
C LEU A 101 3.73 -11.92 -25.64
N GLN A 102 4.67 -12.15 -26.56
CA GLN A 102 4.84 -13.46 -27.21
C GLN A 102 5.12 -14.58 -26.21
N SER A 103 5.93 -14.32 -25.18
CA SER A 103 6.23 -15.31 -24.13
C SER A 103 5.09 -15.47 -23.14
N TYR A 104 4.31 -14.41 -22.90
CA TYR A 104 3.15 -14.45 -22.01
C TYR A 104 1.96 -15.22 -22.61
N LYS A 105 1.77 -15.12 -23.94
CA LYS A 105 0.67 -15.77 -24.65
C LYS A 105 0.74 -17.28 -24.54
N GLY A 106 -0.33 -17.91 -24.06
CA GLY A 106 -0.41 -19.36 -23.86
C GLY A 106 0.41 -19.91 -22.69
N ALA A 107 1.08 -19.05 -21.90
CA ALA A 107 1.92 -19.50 -20.78
C ALA A 107 1.12 -19.86 -19.52
N GLN A 108 -0.17 -19.53 -19.46
CA GLN A 108 -1.07 -19.86 -18.35
C GLN A 108 -0.55 -19.42 -16.98
N ILE A 109 -0.09 -18.16 -16.87
CA ILE A 109 0.42 -17.55 -15.64
C ILE A 109 -0.73 -17.18 -14.68
N PHE A 110 -1.53 -18.19 -14.32
CA PHE A 110 -2.74 -18.08 -13.54
C PHE A 110 -2.91 -19.33 -12.68
N GLU A 111 -3.65 -19.18 -11.57
CA GLU A 111 -4.15 -20.29 -10.78
C GLU A 111 -5.67 -20.26 -10.74
N ALA A 112 -6.30 -21.43 -10.89
CA ALA A 112 -7.75 -21.57 -10.84
C ALA A 112 -8.19 -21.93 -9.42
N VAL A 113 -9.00 -21.08 -8.79
CA VAL A 113 -9.64 -21.35 -7.50
C VAL A 113 -11.13 -21.57 -7.71
N GLY A 114 -11.64 -22.76 -7.37
CA GLY A 114 -13.07 -23.05 -7.48
C GLY A 114 -13.53 -23.58 -8.84
N LEU A 115 -12.64 -24.14 -9.67
CA LEU A 115 -12.99 -24.83 -10.91
C LEU A 115 -12.70 -26.33 -10.79
N ALA A 116 -13.62 -27.16 -11.28
CA ALA A 116 -13.44 -28.60 -11.24
C ALA A 116 -12.43 -29.10 -12.29
N GLU A 117 -11.85 -30.27 -12.03
CA GLU A 117 -10.83 -30.90 -12.86
C GLU A 117 -11.32 -31.18 -14.28
N ASP A 118 -12.60 -31.51 -14.48
CA ASP A 118 -13.21 -31.71 -15.79
C ASP A 118 -13.17 -30.43 -16.66
N VAL A 119 -13.36 -29.26 -16.05
CA VAL A 119 -13.24 -27.95 -16.72
C VAL A 119 -11.78 -27.68 -17.07
N ILE A 120 -10.86 -27.93 -16.13
CA ILE A 120 -9.42 -27.72 -16.33
C ILE A 120 -8.89 -28.60 -17.46
N GLU A 121 -9.13 -29.91 -17.41
CA GLU A 121 -8.67 -30.85 -18.43
C GLU A 121 -9.24 -30.54 -19.82
N LYS A 122 -10.48 -30.02 -19.88
CA LYS A 122 -11.12 -29.72 -21.16
C LYS A 122 -10.63 -28.43 -21.81
N ALA A 123 -10.36 -27.38 -21.02
CA ALA A 123 -10.16 -26.03 -21.56
C ALA A 123 -8.93 -25.28 -21.05
N PHE A 124 -8.30 -25.73 -19.97
CA PHE A 124 -7.22 -24.99 -19.27
C PHE A 124 -6.12 -25.94 -18.79
N LYS A 125 -5.78 -26.93 -19.62
CA LYS A 125 -4.94 -28.07 -19.23
C LYS A 125 -3.58 -27.59 -18.73
N GLY A 126 -3.17 -28.09 -17.55
CA GLY A 126 -1.92 -27.70 -16.89
C GLY A 126 -2.06 -26.52 -15.91
N THR A 127 -3.21 -25.85 -15.84
CA THR A 127 -3.48 -24.84 -14.81
C THR A 127 -3.73 -25.50 -13.45
N PRO A 128 -3.03 -25.10 -12.37
CA PRO A 128 -3.29 -25.62 -11.04
C PRO A 128 -4.71 -25.28 -10.56
N SER A 129 -5.42 -26.27 -9.99
CA SER A 129 -6.70 -26.07 -9.31
C SER A 129 -6.85 -26.97 -8.07
N ARG A 130 -6.25 -26.54 -6.97
CA ARG A 130 -6.00 -27.38 -5.77
C ARG A 130 -7.26 -27.82 -5.01
N ILE A 131 -8.36 -27.07 -5.14
CA ILE A 131 -9.58 -27.31 -4.36
C ILE A 131 -10.79 -27.77 -5.19
N GLY A 132 -10.63 -27.96 -6.50
CA GLY A 132 -11.75 -28.23 -7.39
C GLY A 132 -12.83 -27.14 -7.33
N GLY A 133 -14.05 -27.45 -7.77
CA GLY A 133 -15.20 -26.55 -7.63
C GLY A 133 -16.23 -26.68 -8.74
N ALA A 134 -16.60 -25.56 -9.37
CA ALA A 134 -17.65 -25.52 -10.37
C ALA A 134 -17.29 -26.37 -11.61
N ASN A 135 -18.17 -27.33 -11.92
CA ASN A 135 -18.13 -28.13 -13.15
C ASN A 135 -18.86 -27.44 -14.30
N LEU A 136 -18.88 -28.06 -15.48
CA LEU A 136 -19.52 -27.49 -16.67
C LEU A 136 -21.02 -27.20 -16.48
N GLU A 137 -21.75 -28.05 -15.74
CA GLU A 137 -23.17 -27.87 -15.47
C GLU A 137 -23.43 -26.61 -14.62
N MET A 138 -22.64 -26.41 -13.57
CA MET A 138 -22.73 -25.22 -12.72
C MET A 138 -22.41 -23.94 -13.51
N LEU A 139 -21.35 -23.98 -14.33
CA LEU A 139 -20.97 -22.85 -15.18
C LEU A 139 -22.05 -22.51 -16.22
N ALA A 140 -22.70 -23.53 -16.80
CA ALA A 140 -23.83 -23.35 -17.70
C ALA A 140 -25.04 -22.75 -16.97
N ALA A 141 -25.38 -23.23 -15.78
CA ALA A 141 -26.49 -22.73 -14.98
C ALA A 141 -26.32 -21.24 -14.64
N GLU A 142 -25.14 -20.82 -14.17
CA GLU A 142 -24.84 -19.40 -13.89
C GLU A 142 -24.89 -18.53 -15.16
N ALA A 143 -24.51 -19.09 -16.32
CA ALA A 143 -24.63 -18.37 -17.58
C ALA A 143 -26.09 -18.20 -18.02
N PHE A 144 -26.93 -19.23 -17.87
CA PHE A 144 -28.37 -19.14 -18.14
C PHE A 144 -29.08 -18.19 -17.19
N GLU A 145 -28.66 -18.11 -15.92
CA GLU A 145 -29.19 -17.15 -14.96
C GLU A 145 -28.91 -15.71 -15.40
N ARG A 146 -27.67 -15.41 -15.80
CA ARG A 146 -27.32 -14.09 -16.33
C ARG A 146 -28.10 -13.75 -17.60
N HIS A 147 -28.25 -14.71 -18.50
CA HIS A 147 -29.07 -14.55 -19.70
C HIS A 147 -30.53 -14.25 -19.34
N LYS A 148 -31.12 -15.03 -18.44
CA LYS A 148 -32.50 -14.82 -17.96
C LYS A 148 -32.68 -13.44 -17.33
N ASN A 149 -31.69 -12.95 -16.57
CA ASN A 149 -31.75 -11.63 -15.95
C ASN A 149 -31.71 -10.50 -17.00
N ALA A 150 -30.90 -10.65 -18.05
CA ALA A 150 -30.80 -9.66 -19.13
C ALA A 150 -32.03 -9.64 -20.05
N TYR A 151 -32.59 -10.81 -20.38
CA TYR A 151 -33.70 -10.96 -21.34
C TYR A 151 -35.08 -11.07 -20.67
N ARG A 152 -35.20 -10.79 -19.37
CA ARG A 152 -36.50 -10.75 -18.69
C ARG A 152 -37.28 -9.50 -19.13
N PRO A 153 -38.55 -9.62 -19.55
CA PRO A 153 -39.40 -8.47 -19.85
C PRO A 153 -39.80 -7.79 -18.53
N SER A 154 -38.97 -6.87 -18.05
CA SER A 154 -39.20 -6.11 -16.82
C SER A 154 -38.59 -4.72 -17.00
N PRO A 155 -39.27 -3.62 -16.61
CA PRO A 155 -38.69 -2.26 -16.69
C PRO A 155 -37.33 -2.16 -15.99
N ASP A 156 -37.15 -2.91 -14.90
CA ASP A 156 -35.90 -3.01 -14.13
C ASP A 156 -34.71 -3.62 -14.90
N SER A 157 -34.92 -4.28 -16.06
CA SER A 157 -33.82 -4.86 -16.86
C SER A 157 -33.09 -3.81 -17.72
N LEU A 158 -33.60 -2.57 -17.79
CA LEU A 158 -33.00 -1.46 -18.54
C LEU A 158 -31.87 -0.73 -17.78
N ILE A 159 -31.67 -1.03 -16.49
CA ILE A 159 -30.67 -0.37 -15.64
C ILE A 159 -29.76 -1.43 -15.02
N LEU A 160 -28.45 -1.31 -15.27
CA LEU A 160 -27.44 -2.11 -14.61
C LEU A 160 -27.36 -1.73 -13.13
N ARG A 161 -27.56 -2.71 -12.24
CA ARG A 161 -27.44 -2.52 -10.80
C ARG A 161 -25.98 -2.62 -10.38
N ASP A 162 -25.55 -1.75 -9.47
CA ASP A 162 -24.25 -1.88 -8.79
C ASP A 162 -24.25 -3.17 -7.97
N THR A 163 -23.46 -4.15 -8.39
CA THR A 163 -23.35 -5.45 -7.75
C THR A 163 -22.58 -5.39 -6.43
N GLY A 164 -21.91 -4.27 -6.11
CA GLY A 164 -21.18 -4.11 -4.87
C GLY A 164 -19.86 -4.87 -4.81
N ILE A 165 -19.25 -5.22 -5.95
CA ILE A 165 -17.97 -5.98 -5.98
C ILE A 165 -16.81 -5.17 -5.34
N TYR A 166 -16.72 -3.88 -5.65
CA TYR A 166 -15.62 -3.02 -5.20
C TYR A 166 -15.89 -2.35 -3.86
N HIS A 167 -17.14 -1.96 -3.64
CA HIS A 167 -17.60 -1.30 -2.43
C HIS A 167 -18.82 -2.02 -1.91
N TRP A 168 -18.96 -2.12 -0.59
CA TRP A 168 -20.16 -2.68 0.01
C TRP A 168 -21.39 -1.90 -0.44
N ARG A 169 -22.45 -2.62 -0.81
CA ARG A 169 -23.77 -2.12 -1.16
C ARG A 169 -24.82 -2.97 -0.48
N ALA A 170 -25.87 -2.33 0.03
CA ALA A 170 -27.01 -3.04 0.58
C ALA A 170 -27.66 -3.91 -0.51
N GLY A 171 -27.75 -5.22 -0.27
CA GLY A 171 -28.28 -6.18 -1.24
C GLY A 171 -27.31 -6.60 -2.36
N GLY A 172 -26.07 -6.09 -2.36
CA GLY A 172 -25.02 -6.52 -3.29
C GLY A 172 -24.21 -7.71 -2.77
N GLU A 173 -23.03 -7.88 -3.38
CA GLU A 173 -22.02 -8.88 -3.02
C GLU A 173 -21.69 -8.83 -1.52
N LYS A 174 -21.44 -10.00 -0.91
CA LYS A 174 -21.09 -10.06 0.51
C LYS A 174 -19.64 -9.63 0.71
N HIS A 175 -19.40 -8.86 1.78
CA HIS A 175 -18.06 -8.45 2.18
C HIS A 175 -17.80 -8.92 3.59
N LEU A 176 -16.53 -9.26 3.88
CA LEU A 176 -16.10 -9.55 5.24
C LEU A 176 -16.31 -8.33 6.16
N ASN A 177 -16.04 -7.13 5.65
CA ASN A 177 -16.20 -5.87 6.38
C ASN A 177 -17.57 -5.26 6.06
N GLU A 178 -18.58 -5.62 6.86
CA GLU A 178 -19.92 -5.04 6.77
C GLU A 178 -20.18 -4.01 7.88
N PRO A 179 -21.06 -3.00 7.65
CA PRO A 179 -21.28 -1.92 8.61
C PRO A 179 -21.66 -2.36 10.03
N ALA A 180 -22.49 -3.41 10.16
CA ALA A 180 -22.91 -3.93 11.46
C ALA A 180 -21.72 -4.50 12.26
N SER A 181 -20.87 -5.33 11.61
CA SER A 181 -19.65 -5.86 12.22
C SER A 181 -18.67 -4.77 12.63
N ILE A 182 -18.53 -3.72 11.81
CA ILE A 182 -17.63 -2.59 12.07
C ILE A 182 -18.07 -1.83 13.32
N ALA A 183 -19.37 -1.50 13.41
CA ALA A 183 -19.93 -0.79 14.55
C ALA A 183 -19.81 -1.62 15.86
N ALA A 184 -20.14 -2.91 15.81
CA ALA A 184 -20.03 -3.80 16.97
C ALA A 184 -18.57 -3.94 17.46
N LEU A 185 -17.61 -4.04 16.54
CA LEU A 185 -16.19 -4.11 16.89
C LEU A 185 -15.72 -2.82 17.56
N GLN A 186 -16.09 -1.66 17.02
CA GLN A 186 -15.75 -0.35 17.61
C GLN A 186 -16.33 -0.19 19.00
N GLU A 187 -17.62 -0.50 19.18
CA GLU A 187 -18.29 -0.45 20.49
C GLU A 187 -17.61 -1.37 21.50
N SER A 188 -17.26 -2.60 21.08
CA SER A 188 -16.58 -3.56 21.96
C SER A 188 -15.24 -3.05 22.45
N ALA A 189 -14.43 -2.47 21.56
CA ALA A 189 -13.08 -2.06 21.89
C ALA A 189 -13.01 -0.76 22.69
N THR A 190 -13.87 0.22 22.37
CA THR A 190 -13.94 1.49 23.11
C THR A 190 -14.57 1.31 24.49
N GLY A 191 -15.62 0.48 24.62
CA GLY A 191 -16.31 0.25 25.89
C GLY A 191 -15.82 -0.95 26.71
N ASN A 192 -14.83 -1.69 26.21
CA ASN A 192 -14.46 -3.03 26.71
C ASN A 192 -15.70 -3.95 26.89
N ASN A 193 -16.63 -3.86 25.94
CA ASN A 193 -17.97 -4.45 26.02
C ASN A 193 -17.99 -5.85 25.38
N LYS A 194 -17.96 -6.89 26.23
CA LYS A 194 -18.00 -8.30 25.80
C LYS A 194 -19.27 -8.66 25.03
N THR A 195 -20.42 -8.06 25.36
CA THR A 195 -21.68 -8.32 24.65
C THR A 195 -21.64 -7.78 23.21
N ALA A 196 -21.03 -6.61 23.02
CA ALA A 196 -20.79 -6.08 21.67
C ALA A 196 -19.78 -6.93 20.90
N TYR A 197 -18.74 -7.45 21.59
CA TYR A 197 -17.78 -8.37 20.99
C TYR A 197 -18.44 -9.68 20.51
N GLN A 198 -19.35 -10.24 21.30
CA GLN A 198 -20.11 -11.43 20.90
C GLN A 198 -20.96 -11.19 19.64
N LYS A 199 -21.65 -10.04 19.56
CA LYS A 199 -22.37 -9.64 18.33
C LYS A 199 -21.44 -9.49 17.13
N TYR A 200 -20.24 -8.95 17.35
CA TYR A 200 -19.20 -8.85 16.33
C TYR A 200 -18.76 -10.24 15.83
N ILE A 201 -18.51 -11.19 16.74
CA ILE A 201 -18.15 -12.57 16.38
C ILE A 201 -19.26 -13.19 15.52
N GLU A 202 -20.52 -13.11 15.96
CA GLU A 202 -21.66 -13.70 15.26
C GLU A 202 -21.82 -13.17 13.83
N SER A 203 -21.82 -11.83 13.68
CA SER A 203 -21.90 -11.17 12.36
C SER A 203 -20.69 -11.49 11.48
N THR A 204 -19.48 -11.48 12.06
CA THR A 204 -18.25 -11.76 11.31
C THR A 204 -18.17 -13.22 10.87
N MET A 205 -18.56 -14.17 11.72
CA MET A 205 -18.61 -15.59 11.36
C MET A 205 -19.62 -15.87 10.25
N GLN A 206 -20.75 -15.17 10.23
CA GLN A 206 -21.69 -15.25 9.11
C GLN A 206 -21.06 -14.73 7.80
N SER A 207 -20.32 -13.63 7.86
CA SER A 207 -19.58 -13.11 6.71
C SER A 207 -18.45 -14.05 6.25
N ILE A 208 -17.69 -14.64 7.19
CA ILE A 208 -16.64 -15.64 6.89
C ILE A 208 -17.24 -16.84 6.14
N ARG A 209 -18.39 -17.36 6.59
CA ARG A 209 -19.11 -18.45 5.92
C ARG A 209 -19.55 -18.10 4.50
N ASN A 210 -19.79 -16.84 4.19
CA ASN A 210 -20.20 -16.43 2.84
C ASN A 210 -19.00 -16.15 1.92
N CYS A 211 -17.89 -15.67 2.47
CA CYS A 211 -16.83 -15.04 1.68
C CYS A 211 -15.52 -15.84 1.63
N MET A 212 -15.23 -16.71 2.60
CA MET A 212 -13.88 -17.26 2.82
C MET A 212 -13.83 -18.78 2.85
N LEU A 213 -12.67 -19.36 2.48
CA LEU A 213 -12.45 -20.81 2.49
C LEU A 213 -12.56 -21.40 3.90
N ARG A 214 -11.96 -20.76 4.90
CA ARG A 214 -12.12 -21.16 6.31
C ARG A 214 -13.57 -21.14 6.81
N GLY A 215 -14.46 -20.41 6.14
CA GLY A 215 -15.89 -20.46 6.41
C GLY A 215 -16.56 -21.79 6.01
N ARG A 216 -15.83 -22.70 5.37
CA ARG A 216 -16.22 -24.09 5.08
C ARG A 216 -15.63 -25.10 6.08
N LEU A 217 -14.93 -24.60 7.10
CA LEU A 217 -14.35 -25.40 8.17
C LEU A 217 -15.10 -25.13 9.48
N ASP A 218 -15.03 -26.08 10.39
CA ASP A 218 -15.50 -25.98 11.76
C ASP A 218 -14.57 -26.79 12.69
N LEU A 219 -14.63 -26.52 13.98
CA LEU A 219 -13.79 -27.16 14.99
C LEU A 219 -14.41 -28.49 15.43
N ARG A 220 -13.57 -29.50 15.66
CA ARG A 220 -13.96 -30.76 16.32
C ARG A 220 -13.83 -30.61 17.83
N THR A 221 -14.92 -30.19 18.46
CA THR A 221 -14.96 -29.92 19.90
C THR A 221 -15.22 -31.19 20.73
N LEU A 222 -14.74 -31.19 21.97
CA LEU A 222 -15.10 -32.17 23.00
C LEU A 222 -16.54 -31.98 23.46
N ASP A 223 -17.15 -33.05 23.97
CA ASP A 223 -18.45 -32.99 24.65
C ASP A 223 -18.37 -32.18 25.96
N GLN A 224 -17.25 -32.27 26.66
CA GLN A 224 -16.93 -31.48 27.86
C GLN A 224 -15.64 -30.68 27.65
N PRO A 225 -15.72 -29.35 27.50
CA PRO A 225 -14.55 -28.49 27.42
C PRO A 225 -13.70 -28.52 28.70
N LEU A 226 -12.39 -28.26 28.55
CA LEU A 226 -11.50 -28.05 29.71
C LEU A 226 -11.85 -26.76 30.45
N SER A 227 -11.45 -26.65 31.72
CA SER A 227 -11.53 -25.37 32.43
C SER A 227 -10.58 -24.36 31.80
N LEU A 228 -10.99 -23.09 31.69
CA LEU A 228 -10.12 -22.01 31.22
C LEU A 228 -8.88 -21.82 32.10
N ASP A 229 -8.94 -22.22 33.37
CA ASP A 229 -7.80 -22.17 34.30
C ASP A 229 -6.67 -23.14 33.92
N GLU A 230 -6.97 -24.18 33.14
CA GLU A 230 -5.96 -25.12 32.61
C GLU A 230 -5.31 -24.63 31.31
N ILE A 231 -5.89 -23.60 30.69
CA ILE A 231 -5.43 -23.05 29.42
C ILE A 231 -4.45 -21.92 29.69
N GLU A 232 -3.37 -21.85 28.92
CA GLU A 232 -2.41 -20.76 29.04
C GLU A 232 -3.09 -19.38 29.01
N PRO A 233 -2.59 -18.39 29.76
CA PRO A 233 -3.27 -17.12 29.92
C PRO A 233 -3.24 -16.30 28.62
N ALA A 234 -4.23 -15.41 28.46
CA ALA A 234 -4.35 -14.57 27.26
C ALA A 234 -3.09 -13.72 27.01
N SER A 235 -2.36 -13.35 28.05
CA SER A 235 -1.09 -12.63 27.96
C SER A 235 0.01 -13.40 27.21
N GLU A 236 0.00 -14.73 27.21
CA GLU A 236 0.96 -15.52 26.41
C GLU A 236 0.51 -15.65 24.96
N ILE A 237 -0.80 -15.73 24.71
CA ILE A 237 -1.37 -15.78 23.35
C ILE A 237 -1.13 -14.46 22.61
N VAL A 238 -1.30 -13.31 23.28
CA VAL A 238 -1.11 -11.99 22.66
C VAL A 238 0.33 -11.77 22.15
N LYS A 239 1.34 -12.42 22.74
CA LYS A 239 2.73 -12.35 22.25
C LYS A 239 2.91 -12.91 20.83
N ARG A 240 1.97 -13.75 20.39
CA ARG A 240 1.93 -14.31 19.03
C ARG A 240 1.26 -13.38 18.02
N PHE A 241 0.70 -12.27 18.49
CA PHE A 241 0.02 -11.30 17.65
C PHE A 241 0.97 -10.21 17.19
N ALA A 242 0.92 -9.91 15.90
CA ALA A 242 1.61 -8.78 15.29
C ALA A 242 0.61 -7.85 14.60
N THR A 243 0.83 -6.54 14.64
CA THR A 243 0.13 -5.65 13.70
C THR A 243 0.81 -5.72 12.34
N GLY A 244 0.01 -5.82 11.28
CA GLY A 244 0.58 -5.93 9.93
C GLY A 244 1.25 -4.63 9.48
N ALA A 245 2.19 -4.79 8.55
CA ALA A 245 3.04 -3.73 8.01
C ALA A 245 2.25 -2.61 7.31
N MET A 246 2.06 -1.48 8.00
CA MET A 246 1.31 -0.32 7.49
C MET A 246 2.17 0.94 7.60
N SER A 247 2.64 1.45 6.46
CA SER A 247 3.63 2.54 6.45
C SER A 247 3.10 3.85 7.02
N PHE A 248 3.93 4.55 7.80
CA PHE A 248 3.78 6.00 7.99
C PHE A 248 3.74 6.70 6.62
N GLY A 249 2.69 7.50 6.41
CA GLY A 249 2.32 8.09 5.12
C GLY A 249 1.06 7.47 4.51
N SER A 250 0.95 6.14 4.54
CA SER A 250 -0.33 5.47 4.22
C SER A 250 -1.36 5.76 5.32
N ILE A 251 -0.94 5.53 6.57
CA ILE A 251 -1.66 5.94 7.77
C ILE A 251 -0.99 7.16 8.41
N SER A 252 -1.75 7.89 9.22
CA SER A 252 -1.31 9.06 9.98
C SER A 252 -0.30 8.65 11.05
N LEU A 253 0.48 9.63 11.53
CA LEU A 253 1.46 9.41 12.59
C LEU A 253 0.78 8.93 13.87
N GLU A 254 -0.37 9.53 14.18
CA GLU A 254 -1.17 9.22 15.36
C GLU A 254 -1.59 7.74 15.34
N ALA A 255 -2.21 7.28 14.24
CA ALA A 255 -2.63 5.88 14.11
C ALA A 255 -1.43 4.91 14.18
N HIS A 256 -0.30 5.28 13.57
CA HIS A 256 0.91 4.45 13.58
C HIS A 256 1.51 4.33 14.98
N GLN A 257 1.60 5.43 15.73
CA GLN A 257 2.11 5.45 17.11
C GLN A 257 1.17 4.72 18.06
N THR A 258 -0.14 4.90 17.91
CA THR A 258 -1.14 4.20 18.72
C THR A 258 -0.99 2.68 18.63
N LEU A 259 -0.75 2.14 17.42
CA LEU A 259 -0.50 0.71 17.23
C LEU A 259 0.80 0.27 17.92
N ALA A 260 1.89 1.04 17.79
CA ALA A 260 3.15 0.69 18.44
C ALA A 260 3.01 0.64 19.96
N MET A 261 2.44 1.69 20.56
CA MET A 261 2.19 1.77 21.99
C MET A 261 1.30 0.63 22.49
N ALA A 262 0.23 0.31 21.76
CA ALA A 262 -0.66 -0.79 22.13
C ALA A 262 0.06 -2.14 22.13
N MET A 263 0.81 -2.45 21.06
CA MET A 263 1.50 -3.73 20.95
C MET A 263 2.62 -3.88 21.98
N ASN A 264 3.42 -2.83 22.19
CA ASN A 264 4.50 -2.85 23.18
C ASN A 264 3.96 -3.05 24.60
N LYS A 265 2.82 -2.42 24.93
CA LYS A 265 2.15 -2.59 26.23
C LYS A 265 1.49 -3.97 26.38
N ALA A 266 0.98 -4.54 25.29
CA ALA A 266 0.32 -5.85 25.29
C ALA A 266 1.30 -7.04 25.19
N GLY A 267 2.58 -6.79 24.89
CA GLY A 267 3.60 -7.81 24.69
C GLY A 267 3.60 -8.46 23.30
N GLY A 268 2.78 -7.96 22.38
CA GLY A 268 2.83 -8.33 20.96
C GLY A 268 3.82 -7.45 20.19
N LYS A 269 3.78 -7.51 18.85
CA LYS A 269 4.73 -6.76 18.00
C LYS A 269 4.02 -5.82 17.04
N SER A 270 4.57 -4.62 16.83
CA SER A 270 4.13 -3.71 15.78
C SER A 270 5.15 -3.58 14.65
N ASN A 271 4.68 -3.23 13.46
CA ASN A 271 5.50 -3.18 12.25
C ASN A 271 5.47 -1.80 11.58
N THR A 272 6.64 -1.27 11.21
CA THR A 272 6.79 0.06 10.59
C THR A 272 6.13 0.19 9.22
N GLY A 273 5.94 -0.93 8.51
CA GLY A 273 5.75 -0.91 7.07
C GLY A 273 6.92 -0.27 6.32
N GLU A 274 6.73 -0.01 5.04
CA GLU A 274 7.78 0.50 4.12
C GLU A 274 8.09 2.00 4.30
N GLY A 275 7.59 2.64 5.36
CA GLY A 275 7.58 4.09 5.47
C GLY A 275 8.81 4.71 6.12
N GLY A 276 9.74 3.88 6.61
CA GLY A 276 10.73 4.30 7.61
C GLY A 276 10.10 4.52 8.99
N GLU A 277 10.92 4.88 9.96
CA GLU A 277 10.49 5.29 11.29
C GLU A 277 11.41 6.41 11.78
N ASP A 278 10.83 7.48 12.31
CA ASP A 278 11.61 8.62 12.80
C ASP A 278 12.51 8.20 14.00
N PRO A 279 13.76 8.68 14.07
CA PRO A 279 14.69 8.37 15.16
C PRO A 279 14.16 8.64 16.56
N GLU A 280 13.47 9.76 16.77
CA GLU A 280 12.92 10.11 18.08
C GLU A 280 11.86 9.10 18.56
N ARG A 281 11.26 8.34 17.63
CA ARG A 281 10.29 7.30 17.97
C ARG A 281 10.94 6.00 18.39
N TYR A 282 11.97 5.53 17.68
CA TYR A 282 12.57 4.25 18.02
C TYR A 282 13.57 4.32 19.18
N LEU A 283 13.99 5.53 19.56
CA LEU A 283 14.70 5.79 20.82
C LEU A 283 13.77 5.79 22.04
N ASP A 284 12.46 5.90 21.83
CA ASP A 284 11.44 5.76 22.87
C ASP A 284 10.86 4.33 22.86
N PRO A 285 11.16 3.49 23.87
CA PRO A 285 10.69 2.11 23.91
C PRO A 285 9.17 1.96 23.83
N GLN A 286 8.38 2.97 24.24
CA GLN A 286 6.93 2.91 24.17
C GLN A 286 6.41 3.11 22.75
N ARG A 287 7.07 3.96 21.95
CA ARG A 287 6.61 4.36 20.60
C ARG A 287 7.33 3.64 19.46
N ARG A 288 8.41 2.90 19.77
CA ARG A 288 9.20 2.08 18.84
C ARG A 288 8.38 0.94 18.25
N SER A 289 8.48 0.71 16.94
CA SER A 289 8.01 -0.55 16.34
C SER A 289 9.06 -1.65 16.46
N ALA A 290 8.65 -2.80 17.01
CA ALA A 290 9.51 -3.97 17.19
C ALA A 290 9.98 -4.58 15.86
N ILE A 291 9.10 -4.59 14.85
CA ILE A 291 9.37 -5.11 13.51
C ILE A 291 9.67 -3.93 12.57
N LYS A 292 10.83 -3.95 11.94
CA LYS A 292 11.25 -2.97 10.96
C LYS A 292 11.31 -3.58 9.57
N GLN A 293 10.65 -2.95 8.61
CA GLN A 293 10.52 -3.51 7.27
C GLN A 293 11.60 -2.98 6.32
N VAL A 294 12.23 -3.90 5.59
CA VAL A 294 13.15 -3.63 4.49
C VAL A 294 12.43 -4.00 3.19
N ALA A 295 12.03 -2.98 2.43
CA ALA A 295 11.30 -3.13 1.17
C ALA A 295 12.06 -2.49 0.00
N SER A 296 11.63 -2.74 -1.24
CA SER A 296 12.33 -2.33 -2.47
C SER A 296 12.65 -0.83 -2.58
N GLY A 297 11.87 0.05 -1.96
CA GLY A 297 12.16 1.49 -1.93
C GLY A 297 13.31 1.89 -1.01
N ARG A 298 13.69 1.04 -0.05
CA ARG A 298 14.66 1.31 1.04
C ARG A 298 14.41 2.64 1.78
N PHE A 299 13.15 3.06 1.87
CA PHE A 299 12.79 4.31 2.53
C PHE A 299 13.08 4.25 4.04
N GLY A 300 13.89 5.20 4.51
CA GLY A 300 14.25 5.31 5.94
C GLY A 300 15.08 4.14 6.47
N VAL A 301 15.70 3.34 5.59
CA VAL A 301 16.58 2.22 5.99
C VAL A 301 18.00 2.77 6.17
N THR A 302 18.38 2.98 7.43
CA THR A 302 19.73 3.41 7.88
C THR A 302 20.33 2.35 8.81
N SER A 303 21.64 2.40 9.07
CA SER A 303 22.30 1.56 10.09
C SER A 303 21.60 1.66 11.46
N SER A 304 21.26 2.89 11.88
CA SER A 304 20.54 3.15 13.14
C SER A 304 19.13 2.58 13.16
N TYR A 305 18.39 2.73 12.06
CA TYR A 305 17.08 2.12 11.90
C TYR A 305 17.18 0.60 12.11
N LEU A 306 18.11 -0.08 11.43
CA LEU A 306 18.27 -1.53 11.53
C LEU A 306 18.68 -1.99 12.95
N ALA A 307 19.59 -1.26 13.59
CA ALA A 307 20.08 -1.58 14.94
C ALA A 307 18.96 -1.55 16.01
N HIS A 308 17.93 -0.70 15.84
CA HIS A 308 16.85 -0.53 16.81
C HIS A 308 15.62 -1.42 16.55
N SER A 309 15.81 -2.68 16.12
CA SER A 309 14.73 -3.64 15.84
C SER A 309 14.90 -4.97 16.58
N ASP A 310 13.77 -5.65 16.79
CA ASP A 310 13.73 -7.02 17.30
C ASP A 310 13.56 -8.01 16.13
N ASP A 311 12.77 -7.64 15.12
CA ASP A 311 12.63 -8.36 13.85
C ASP A 311 12.93 -7.43 12.67
N LEU A 312 13.71 -7.91 11.70
CA LEU A 312 13.91 -7.27 10.40
C LEU A 312 13.13 -8.02 9.34
N GLN A 313 12.13 -7.39 8.74
CA GLN A 313 11.25 -8.01 7.76
C GLN A 313 11.57 -7.59 6.33
N ILE A 314 12.10 -8.52 5.53
CA ILE A 314 12.21 -8.39 4.07
C ILE A 314 10.82 -8.53 3.47
N LYS A 315 10.35 -7.50 2.78
CA LYS A 315 9.04 -7.51 2.11
C LYS A 315 9.17 -7.89 0.64
N MET A 316 9.06 -9.17 0.32
CA MET A 316 9.00 -9.62 -1.06
C MET A 316 7.70 -9.18 -1.74
N ALA A 317 6.57 -9.31 -1.03
CA ALA A 317 5.27 -8.94 -1.59
C ALA A 317 4.23 -8.63 -0.49
N GLN A 318 3.06 -8.15 -0.92
CA GLN A 318 1.86 -8.01 -0.07
C GLN A 318 0.62 -8.52 -0.80
N GLY A 319 -0.34 -9.08 -0.08
CA GLY A 319 -1.51 -9.74 -0.67
C GLY A 319 -2.37 -8.86 -1.58
N ALA A 320 -2.49 -7.56 -1.28
CA ALA A 320 -3.30 -6.64 -2.06
C ALA A 320 -2.71 -6.25 -3.45
N LYS A 321 -1.42 -6.53 -3.66
CA LYS A 321 -0.70 -6.25 -4.91
C LYS A 321 0.61 -7.04 -5.00
N PRO A 322 0.54 -8.37 -5.14
CA PRO A 322 1.73 -9.19 -5.41
C PRO A 322 2.34 -8.80 -6.75
N GLY A 323 3.68 -8.84 -6.81
CA GLY A 323 4.46 -8.47 -8.00
C GLY A 323 4.49 -6.96 -8.31
N GLU A 324 4.08 -6.10 -7.37
CA GLU A 324 4.10 -4.64 -7.51
C GLU A 324 4.74 -3.97 -6.29
N GLY A 325 5.28 -2.77 -6.48
CA GLY A 325 5.87 -1.97 -5.40
C GLY A 325 4.84 -1.21 -4.53
N GLY A 326 5.32 -0.68 -3.41
CA GLY A 326 4.62 0.31 -2.59
C GLY A 326 4.20 1.54 -3.40
N GLU A 327 3.06 2.14 -3.05
CA GLU A 327 2.56 3.36 -3.71
C GLU A 327 2.12 4.36 -2.64
N LEU A 328 2.66 5.58 -2.70
CA LEU A 328 2.24 6.70 -1.87
C LEU A 328 2.03 7.94 -2.77
N PRO A 329 0.78 8.42 -2.93
CA PRO A 329 0.50 9.61 -3.73
C PRO A 329 1.24 10.84 -3.22
N GLY A 330 1.73 11.70 -4.12
CA GLY A 330 2.58 12.85 -3.79
C GLY A 330 1.92 13.85 -2.83
N TYR A 331 0.61 14.06 -2.93
CA TYR A 331 -0.16 14.89 -2.01
C TYR A 331 -0.29 14.31 -0.58
N LYS A 332 0.17 13.07 -0.34
CA LYS A 332 0.36 12.48 1.00
C LYS A 332 1.81 12.55 1.47
N VAL A 333 2.75 12.99 0.63
CA VAL A 333 4.17 13.09 1.01
C VAL A 333 4.40 14.47 1.62
N SER A 334 4.04 14.59 2.90
CA SER A 334 4.32 15.79 3.72
C SER A 334 5.83 15.97 3.93
N ALA A 335 6.25 17.14 4.43
CA ALA A 335 7.65 17.39 4.77
C ALA A 335 8.20 16.39 5.79
N GLU A 336 7.42 16.00 6.81
CA GLU A 336 7.79 15.00 7.81
C GLU A 336 8.01 13.61 7.18
N ILE A 337 7.13 13.21 6.26
CA ILE A 337 7.25 11.93 5.54
C ILE A 337 8.46 11.96 4.60
N ALA A 338 8.65 13.06 3.88
CA ALA A 338 9.79 13.25 3.00
C ALA A 338 11.11 13.16 3.78
N LYS A 339 11.18 13.78 4.98
CA LYS A 339 12.31 13.67 5.90
C LYS A 339 12.56 12.21 6.30
N THR A 340 11.53 11.53 6.81
CA THR A 340 11.61 10.13 7.28
C THR A 340 12.05 9.17 6.17
N ARG A 341 11.68 9.45 4.92
CA ARG A 341 11.98 8.61 3.75
C ARG A 341 13.23 9.04 2.98
N HIS A 342 13.90 10.11 3.38
CA HIS A 342 14.98 10.75 2.62
C HIS A 342 14.57 11.00 1.15
N SER A 343 13.41 11.62 0.97
CA SER A 343 12.79 11.91 -0.32
C SER A 343 12.38 13.38 -0.44
N VAL A 344 11.75 13.74 -1.56
CA VAL A 344 11.29 15.11 -1.84
C VAL A 344 9.81 15.26 -1.45
N ALA A 345 9.47 16.32 -0.73
CA ALA A 345 8.09 16.60 -0.33
C ALA A 345 7.19 16.92 -1.53
N GLY A 346 5.94 16.44 -1.50
CA GLY A 346 4.96 16.62 -2.58
C GLY A 346 5.13 15.70 -3.79
N VAL A 347 6.23 14.94 -3.87
CA VAL A 347 6.52 14.03 -4.99
C VAL A 347 5.97 12.64 -4.67
N GLY A 348 5.26 12.02 -5.63
CA GLY A 348 4.74 10.66 -5.47
C GLY A 348 5.86 9.63 -5.34
N LEU A 349 5.69 8.67 -4.43
CA LEU A 349 6.65 7.60 -4.21
C LEU A 349 6.07 6.28 -4.71
N ILE A 350 6.57 5.81 -5.84
CA ILE A 350 6.31 4.47 -6.38
C ILE A 350 7.59 3.67 -6.18
N SER A 351 7.52 2.63 -5.35
CA SER A 351 8.66 1.76 -5.16
C SER A 351 8.85 0.85 -6.38
N PRO A 352 10.10 0.46 -6.70
CA PRO A 352 10.33 -0.57 -7.70
C PRO A 352 9.57 -1.85 -7.34
N PRO A 353 9.03 -2.61 -8.30
CA PRO A 353 8.42 -3.90 -8.00
C PRO A 353 9.40 -4.91 -7.38
N PRO A 354 10.62 -5.12 -7.92
CA PRO A 354 11.59 -6.01 -7.29
C PRO A 354 12.44 -5.28 -6.26
N HIS A 355 13.01 -6.05 -5.33
CA HIS A 355 14.23 -5.65 -4.65
C HIS A 355 15.38 -5.74 -5.65
N HIS A 356 16.14 -4.66 -5.85
CA HIS A 356 17.25 -4.67 -6.82
C HIS A 356 18.46 -5.50 -6.37
N ASP A 357 18.46 -5.93 -5.11
CA ASP A 357 19.43 -6.85 -4.50
C ASP A 357 18.83 -8.24 -4.24
N ILE A 358 17.74 -8.59 -4.93
CA ILE A 358 17.12 -9.93 -4.90
C ILE A 358 16.62 -10.29 -6.30
N TYR A 359 17.47 -10.94 -7.09
CA TYR A 359 17.09 -11.51 -8.40
C TYR A 359 17.03 -13.03 -8.40
N SER A 360 17.54 -13.66 -7.35
CA SER A 360 17.51 -15.10 -7.14
C SER A 360 17.38 -15.46 -5.65
N ILE A 361 17.36 -16.76 -5.36
CA ILE A 361 17.26 -17.24 -3.97
C ILE A 361 18.57 -17.02 -3.21
N GLU A 362 19.71 -17.08 -3.88
CA GLU A 362 21.02 -16.78 -3.32
C GLU A 362 21.18 -15.28 -3.01
N ASP A 363 20.59 -14.38 -3.81
CA ASP A 363 20.53 -12.96 -3.48
C ASP A 363 19.65 -12.69 -2.25
N LEU A 364 18.51 -13.39 -2.13
CA LEU A 364 17.70 -13.31 -0.92
C LEU A 364 18.49 -13.81 0.30
N ALA A 365 19.25 -14.90 0.16
CA ALA A 365 20.14 -15.39 1.21
C ALA A 365 21.22 -14.36 1.57
N GLU A 366 21.75 -13.64 0.58
CA GLU A 366 22.69 -12.55 0.81
C GLU A 366 22.05 -11.40 1.58
N LEU A 367 20.85 -10.94 1.23
CA LEU A 367 20.16 -9.90 2.01
C LEU A 367 19.81 -10.40 3.42
N ILE A 368 19.42 -11.66 3.61
CA ILE A 368 19.20 -12.23 4.95
C ILE A 368 20.51 -12.16 5.76
N TYR A 369 21.63 -12.52 5.14
CA TYR A 369 22.95 -12.44 5.75
C TYR A 369 23.35 -11.00 6.07
N ASP A 370 23.17 -10.04 5.16
CA ASP A 370 23.46 -8.63 5.36
C ASP A 370 22.69 -8.05 6.54
N LEU A 371 21.39 -8.33 6.63
CA LEU A 371 20.55 -7.84 7.71
C LEU A 371 20.94 -8.48 9.05
N LYS A 372 21.33 -9.75 9.06
CA LYS A 372 21.86 -10.39 10.26
C LYS A 372 23.22 -9.82 10.67
N CYS A 373 24.06 -9.42 9.71
CA CYS A 373 25.31 -8.73 10.00
C CYS A 373 25.07 -7.30 10.53
N ALA A 374 24.08 -6.60 9.98
CA ALA A 374 23.69 -5.25 10.39
C ALA A 374 22.92 -5.22 11.72
N ASN A 375 22.34 -6.33 12.16
CA ASN A 375 21.81 -6.51 13.50
C ASN A 375 21.87 -7.99 13.91
N PRO A 376 22.93 -8.43 14.61
CA PRO A 376 23.10 -9.82 15.03
C PRO A 376 22.02 -10.32 16.00
N GLN A 377 21.31 -9.42 16.69
CA GLN A 377 20.29 -9.76 17.67
C GLN A 377 18.89 -9.91 17.04
N ALA A 378 18.62 -9.26 15.91
CA ALA A 378 17.32 -9.29 15.29
C ALA A 378 17.03 -10.65 14.60
N ARG A 379 15.76 -11.07 14.63
CA ARG A 379 15.27 -12.19 13.83
C ARG A 379 15.00 -11.74 12.41
N ILE A 380 15.45 -12.50 11.41
CA ILE A 380 15.19 -12.15 10.00
C ILE A 380 13.89 -12.80 9.52
N SER A 381 12.94 -11.95 9.11
CA SER A 381 11.63 -12.30 8.61
C SER A 381 11.53 -12.09 7.09
N VAL A 382 10.90 -13.01 6.37
CA VAL A 382 10.57 -12.81 4.94
C VAL A 382 9.07 -12.85 4.74
N LYS A 383 8.50 -11.79 4.16
CA LYS A 383 7.06 -11.67 3.87
C LYS A 383 6.76 -12.05 2.43
N LEU A 384 6.09 -13.20 2.28
CA LEU A 384 5.62 -13.78 1.03
C LEU A 384 4.09 -13.60 0.90
N VAL A 385 3.56 -13.91 -0.28
CA VAL A 385 2.13 -13.97 -0.54
C VAL A 385 1.74 -15.39 -0.91
N SER A 386 0.55 -15.81 -0.49
CA SER A 386 -0.03 -17.09 -0.87
C SER A 386 -0.21 -17.17 -2.40
N GLU A 387 0.44 -18.14 -3.01
CA GLU A 387 0.29 -18.60 -4.39
C GLU A 387 0.69 -20.08 -4.47
N VAL A 388 0.31 -20.81 -5.53
CA VAL A 388 0.88 -22.15 -5.76
C VAL A 388 2.41 -22.09 -5.83
N GLY A 389 3.08 -23.00 -5.11
CA GLY A 389 4.54 -23.06 -5.07
C GLY A 389 5.17 -22.23 -3.95
N VAL A 390 4.38 -21.47 -3.18
CA VAL A 390 4.89 -20.70 -2.03
C VAL A 390 5.62 -21.60 -1.01
N GLY A 391 5.23 -22.87 -0.86
CA GLY A 391 5.94 -23.80 0.04
C GLY A 391 7.34 -24.16 -0.46
N VAL A 392 7.53 -24.22 -1.78
CA VAL A 392 8.84 -24.44 -2.40
C VAL A 392 9.74 -23.23 -2.18
N VAL A 393 9.21 -22.03 -2.44
CA VAL A 393 9.90 -20.76 -2.16
C VAL A 393 10.28 -20.67 -0.69
N ALA A 394 9.35 -20.96 0.23
CA ALA A 394 9.59 -20.95 1.67
C ALA A 394 10.70 -21.92 2.11
N SER A 395 10.86 -23.06 1.43
CA SER A 395 11.98 -23.97 1.68
C SER A 395 13.32 -23.38 1.25
N GLY A 396 13.35 -22.65 0.12
CA GLY A 396 14.49 -21.85 -0.29
C GLY A 396 14.82 -20.77 0.75
N VAL A 397 13.81 -20.03 1.21
CA VAL A 397 13.94 -19.00 2.25
C VAL A 397 14.53 -19.56 3.55
N ALA A 398 14.07 -20.74 3.98
CA ALA A 398 14.60 -21.41 5.16
C ALA A 398 16.06 -21.87 4.99
N LYS A 399 16.44 -22.31 3.79
CA LYS A 399 17.83 -22.66 3.44
C LYS A 399 18.72 -21.42 3.34
N GLY A 400 18.17 -20.27 2.94
CA GLY A 400 18.78 -18.94 3.03
C GLY A 400 18.92 -18.42 4.46
N LYS A 401 18.67 -19.25 5.47
CA LYS A 401 18.82 -18.99 6.91
C LYS A 401 17.84 -17.97 7.50
N ALA A 402 16.72 -17.65 6.83
CA ALA A 402 15.66 -16.91 7.50
C ALA A 402 15.17 -17.68 8.74
N GLU A 403 14.65 -16.93 9.71
CA GLU A 403 14.17 -17.47 11.00
C GLU A 403 12.64 -17.33 11.11
N HIS A 404 12.04 -16.46 10.30
CA HIS A 404 10.61 -16.19 10.30
C HIS A 404 10.08 -16.02 8.87
N ILE A 405 8.91 -16.58 8.59
CA ILE A 405 8.22 -16.45 7.29
C ILE A 405 6.80 -15.97 7.54
N VAL A 406 6.39 -14.91 6.85
CA VAL A 406 4.99 -14.47 6.81
C VAL A 406 4.39 -14.90 5.48
N VAL A 407 3.24 -15.57 5.50
CA VAL A 407 2.45 -15.83 4.29
C VAL A 407 1.18 -14.99 4.35
N SER A 408 1.11 -13.98 3.48
CA SER A 408 -0.06 -13.11 3.37
C SER A 408 -1.10 -13.64 2.38
N GLY A 409 -2.37 -13.63 2.77
CA GLY A 409 -3.50 -13.87 1.88
C GLY A 409 -3.79 -12.69 0.95
N HIS A 410 -4.44 -12.96 -0.18
CA HIS A 410 -4.88 -11.98 -1.19
C HIS A 410 -5.79 -10.89 -0.61
N ASP A 411 -6.47 -11.20 0.49
CA ASP A 411 -7.42 -10.35 1.17
C ASP A 411 -6.74 -9.34 2.12
N GLY A 412 -5.40 -9.22 2.09
CA GLY A 412 -4.67 -8.17 2.79
C GLY A 412 -5.13 -6.74 2.43
N GLY A 413 -5.04 -5.82 3.39
CA GLY A 413 -5.38 -4.40 3.17
C GLY A 413 -4.31 -3.64 2.38
N THR A 414 -4.68 -2.49 1.81
CA THR A 414 -3.72 -1.53 1.21
C THR A 414 -4.25 -0.10 1.30
N GLY A 415 -3.33 0.86 1.42
CA GLY A 415 -3.65 2.29 1.34
C GLY A 415 -3.84 2.77 -0.10
N ALA A 416 -3.11 2.20 -1.05
CA ALA A 416 -3.16 2.49 -2.48
C ALA A 416 -2.69 1.29 -3.31
N SER A 417 -3.47 0.93 -4.33
CA SER A 417 -3.17 -0.14 -5.29
C SER A 417 -4.11 -0.02 -6.49
N SER A 418 -3.70 -0.63 -7.61
CA SER A 418 -4.59 -0.87 -8.74
C SER A 418 -5.71 -1.85 -8.40
N TRP A 419 -6.88 -1.69 -8.99
CA TRP A 419 -8.00 -2.64 -8.80
C TRP A 419 -7.66 -4.04 -9.26
N THR A 420 -6.91 -4.18 -10.37
CA THR A 420 -6.41 -5.45 -10.88
C THR A 420 -5.55 -6.16 -9.83
N GLY A 421 -4.67 -5.45 -9.11
CA GLY A 421 -3.89 -6.01 -8.02
C GLY A 421 -4.77 -6.53 -6.88
N ILE A 422 -5.74 -5.72 -6.43
CA ILE A 422 -6.62 -6.07 -5.29
C ILE A 422 -7.55 -7.25 -5.61
N LYS A 423 -8.05 -7.34 -6.85
CA LYS A 423 -9.10 -8.30 -7.21
C LYS A 423 -8.60 -9.56 -7.89
N SER A 424 -7.40 -9.55 -8.46
CA SER A 424 -6.98 -10.59 -9.39
C SER A 424 -5.56 -11.12 -9.15
N ALA A 425 -4.93 -10.79 -8.01
CA ALA A 425 -3.60 -11.29 -7.68
C ALA A 425 -3.53 -11.79 -6.22
N GLY A 426 -2.74 -12.86 -6.00
CA GLY A 426 -2.63 -13.57 -4.72
C GLY A 426 -3.78 -14.55 -4.47
N LEU A 427 -3.62 -15.38 -3.44
CA LEU A 427 -4.61 -16.40 -3.04
C LEU A 427 -4.97 -16.37 -1.55
N PRO A 428 -6.03 -17.09 -1.12
CA PRO A 428 -6.35 -17.27 0.28
C PRO A 428 -5.15 -17.76 1.10
N TRP A 429 -4.97 -17.21 2.31
CA TRP A 429 -3.86 -17.60 3.18
C TRP A 429 -4.01 -19.05 3.67
N GLU A 430 -5.22 -19.60 3.73
CA GLU A 430 -5.48 -20.99 4.11
C GLU A 430 -4.70 -21.96 3.21
N LEU A 431 -4.63 -21.67 1.92
CA LEU A 431 -3.86 -22.45 0.95
C LEU A 431 -2.35 -22.32 1.17
N GLY A 432 -1.87 -21.09 1.31
CA GLY A 432 -0.44 -20.80 1.42
C GLY A 432 0.18 -21.26 2.73
N ILE A 433 -0.54 -21.11 3.85
CA ILE A 433 -0.08 -21.56 5.18
C ILE A 433 0.00 -23.09 5.22
N ALA A 434 -1.03 -23.78 4.76
CA ALA A 434 -1.05 -25.24 4.72
C ALA A 434 0.09 -25.78 3.84
N GLU A 435 0.24 -25.26 2.61
CA GLU A 435 1.32 -25.67 1.71
C GLU A 435 2.70 -25.39 2.32
N THR A 436 2.92 -24.20 2.88
CA THR A 436 4.20 -23.83 3.50
C THR A 436 4.53 -24.75 4.68
N HIS A 437 3.57 -25.01 5.56
CA HIS A 437 3.77 -25.93 6.68
C HIS A 437 4.11 -27.34 6.20
N GLN A 438 3.32 -27.89 5.27
CA GLN A 438 3.51 -29.24 4.72
C GLN A 438 4.89 -29.38 4.05
N VAL A 439 5.27 -28.44 3.19
CA VAL A 439 6.55 -28.51 2.46
C VAL A 439 7.75 -28.35 3.40
N LEU A 440 7.69 -27.44 4.38
CA LEU A 440 8.76 -27.30 5.37
C LEU A 440 8.92 -28.56 6.24
N VAL A 441 7.82 -29.23 6.60
CA VAL A 441 7.87 -30.51 7.33
C VAL A 441 8.46 -31.61 6.46
N LEU A 442 7.99 -31.74 5.21
CA LEU A 442 8.53 -32.69 4.23
C LEU A 442 10.05 -32.54 4.06
N ASN A 443 10.58 -31.33 4.15
CA ASN A 443 12.02 -31.06 4.01
C ASN A 443 12.79 -31.05 5.34
N ASN A 444 12.15 -31.29 6.49
CA ASN A 444 12.74 -31.18 7.84
C ASN A 444 13.38 -29.79 8.10
N LEU A 445 12.67 -28.74 7.69
CA LEU A 445 13.06 -27.34 7.88
C LEU A 445 12.12 -26.58 8.83
N ARG A 446 10.96 -27.17 9.19
CA ARG A 446 9.91 -26.50 9.97
C ARG A 446 10.34 -26.06 11.38
N SER A 447 11.25 -26.79 12.02
CA SER A 447 11.76 -26.48 13.37
C SER A 447 12.55 -25.16 13.44
N ARG A 448 13.10 -24.71 12.30
CA ARG A 448 13.95 -23.52 12.19
C ARG A 448 13.17 -22.24 11.90
N ILE A 449 11.91 -22.38 11.49
CA ILE A 449 11.08 -21.29 10.98
C ILE A 449 9.90 -21.09 11.90
N VAL A 450 9.71 -19.85 12.34
CA VAL A 450 8.43 -19.39 12.87
C VAL A 450 7.55 -18.93 11.70
N LEU A 451 6.38 -19.54 11.51
CA LEU A 451 5.48 -19.26 10.40
C LEU A 451 4.33 -18.35 10.85
N GLN A 452 4.13 -17.22 10.19
CA GLN A 452 3.06 -16.27 10.50
C GLN A 452 2.01 -16.23 9.39
N ALA A 453 0.73 -16.28 9.77
CA ALA A 453 -0.40 -16.00 8.87
C ALA A 453 -0.80 -14.52 8.91
N ASP A 454 -1.09 -13.94 7.76
CA ASP A 454 -1.63 -12.57 7.62
C ASP A 454 -2.68 -12.57 6.49
N GLY A 455 -3.72 -11.75 6.58
CA GLY A 455 -4.81 -11.68 5.59
C GLY A 455 -6.20 -11.72 6.23
N ASN A 456 -6.72 -10.54 6.59
CA ASN A 456 -8.10 -10.37 7.08
C ASN A 456 -8.54 -11.41 8.15
N ILE A 457 -7.61 -11.76 9.04
CA ILE A 457 -7.84 -12.57 10.25
C ILE A 457 -8.43 -11.65 11.31
N ARG A 458 -9.56 -12.05 11.91
CA ARG A 458 -10.44 -11.11 12.64
C ARG A 458 -11.04 -11.62 13.95
N THR A 459 -11.20 -12.94 14.07
CA THR A 459 -11.82 -13.63 15.23
C THR A 459 -10.87 -14.69 15.79
N GLY A 460 -11.13 -15.14 17.01
CA GLY A 460 -10.39 -16.22 17.66
C GLY A 460 -10.53 -17.54 16.89
N PHE A 461 -11.67 -17.78 16.24
CA PHE A 461 -11.81 -18.86 15.26
C PHE A 461 -10.77 -18.79 14.15
N ASP A 462 -10.59 -17.63 13.52
CA ASP A 462 -9.62 -17.47 12.42
C ASP A 462 -8.18 -17.76 12.91
N VAL A 463 -7.84 -17.28 14.11
CA VAL A 463 -6.53 -17.51 14.75
C VAL A 463 -6.28 -19.00 14.98
N VAL A 464 -7.27 -19.71 15.54
CA VAL A 464 -7.17 -21.17 15.78
C VAL A 464 -7.07 -21.93 14.47
N VAL A 465 -7.86 -21.58 13.45
CA VAL A 465 -7.74 -22.21 12.12
C VAL A 465 -6.34 -21.99 11.53
N ALA A 466 -5.79 -20.78 11.62
CA ALA A 466 -4.42 -20.52 11.17
C ALA A 466 -3.38 -21.39 11.88
N ALA A 467 -3.52 -21.56 13.20
CA ALA A 467 -2.64 -22.44 13.98
C ALA A 467 -2.78 -23.91 13.56
N LEU A 468 -4.01 -24.42 13.46
CA LEU A 468 -4.30 -25.80 13.05
C LEU A 468 -3.77 -26.11 11.63
N LEU A 469 -3.72 -25.12 10.74
CA LEU A 469 -3.09 -25.23 9.41
C LEU A 469 -1.56 -25.09 9.42
N GLY A 470 -0.96 -24.62 10.53
CA GLY A 470 0.48 -24.66 10.76
C GLY A 470 1.15 -23.33 11.16
N ALA A 471 0.40 -22.25 11.40
CA ALA A 471 0.96 -20.96 11.82
C ALA A 471 1.34 -20.94 13.32
N ASP A 472 2.49 -20.33 13.63
CA ASP A 472 2.97 -20.05 15.00
C ASP A 472 2.57 -18.65 15.50
N GLU A 473 2.49 -17.68 14.58
CA GLU A 473 2.17 -16.27 14.83
C GLU A 473 1.06 -15.78 13.88
N VAL A 474 0.40 -14.68 14.23
CA VAL A 474 -0.72 -14.12 13.45
C VAL A 474 -0.65 -12.60 13.33
N GLY A 475 -0.81 -12.11 12.09
CA GLY A 475 -0.83 -10.70 11.74
C GLY A 475 -2.23 -10.10 11.61
N PHE A 476 -2.41 -8.88 12.14
CA PHE A 476 -3.67 -8.14 12.09
C PHE A 476 -3.45 -6.72 11.55
N SER A 477 -4.17 -6.32 10.50
CA SER A 477 -4.11 -4.95 9.97
C SER A 477 -5.46 -4.24 10.06
N THR A 478 -6.46 -4.71 9.31
CA THR A 478 -7.72 -3.99 9.16
C THR A 478 -8.56 -3.94 10.43
N ALA A 479 -8.60 -5.01 11.23
CA ALA A 479 -9.35 -5.01 12.49
C ALA A 479 -8.81 -3.99 13.52
N PRO A 480 -7.48 -3.92 13.79
CA PRO A 480 -6.91 -2.83 14.58
C PRO A 480 -7.23 -1.42 14.05
N LEU A 481 -7.20 -1.21 12.73
CA LEU A 481 -7.61 0.09 12.16
C LEU A 481 -9.10 0.39 12.39
N ILE A 482 -9.98 -0.61 12.30
CA ILE A 482 -11.41 -0.45 12.59
C ILE A 482 -11.62 -0.09 14.05
N VAL A 483 -10.94 -0.77 14.97
CA VAL A 483 -10.95 -0.50 16.40
C VAL A 483 -10.52 0.94 16.72
N MET A 484 -9.56 1.48 15.98
CA MET A 484 -9.14 2.89 16.10
C MET A 484 -10.10 3.90 15.43
N GLY A 485 -11.15 3.44 14.74
CA GLY A 485 -12.20 4.30 14.17
C GLY A 485 -12.44 4.16 12.67
N CYS A 486 -11.74 3.27 11.94
CA CYS A 486 -11.93 3.13 10.50
C CYS A 486 -13.36 2.69 10.14
N THR A 487 -14.02 3.44 9.27
CA THR A 487 -15.39 3.19 8.80
C THR A 487 -15.45 2.47 7.45
N MET A 488 -14.32 1.96 6.95
CA MET A 488 -14.20 1.23 5.68
C MET A 488 -14.72 1.97 4.44
N MET A 489 -14.53 3.29 4.39
CA MET A 489 -14.91 4.13 3.24
C MET A 489 -14.10 3.83 1.95
N ARG A 490 -12.94 3.17 2.07
CA ARG A 490 -12.02 2.80 0.96
C ARG A 490 -11.48 3.99 0.13
N LYS A 491 -11.36 5.17 0.75
CA LYS A 491 -10.75 6.38 0.17
C LYS A 491 -9.36 6.71 0.73
N CYS A 492 -8.64 5.68 1.20
CA CYS A 492 -7.33 5.82 1.85
C CYS A 492 -6.29 6.50 0.96
N HIS A 493 -6.36 6.25 -0.36
CA HIS A 493 -5.46 6.82 -1.35
C HIS A 493 -5.71 8.31 -1.56
N LEU A 494 -6.95 8.79 -1.44
CA LEU A 494 -7.35 10.18 -1.76
C LEU A 494 -7.00 11.22 -0.69
N ASN A 495 -6.33 10.82 0.40
CA ASN A 495 -6.01 11.69 1.53
C ASN A 495 -7.23 12.29 2.27
N THR A 496 -8.44 11.76 2.04
CA THR A 496 -9.71 12.31 2.54
C THR A 496 -10.34 11.44 3.64
N CYS A 497 -9.52 10.78 4.46
CA CYS A 497 -10.01 9.93 5.53
C CYS A 497 -10.82 10.75 6.56
N PRO A 498 -12.11 10.43 6.80
CA PRO A 498 -12.97 11.27 7.63
C PRO A 498 -12.64 11.20 9.14
N VAL A 499 -11.88 10.19 9.55
CA VAL A 499 -11.57 9.84 10.95
C VAL A 499 -10.07 9.94 11.27
N GLY A 500 -9.29 10.63 10.43
CA GLY A 500 -7.89 10.91 10.72
C GLY A 500 -6.92 9.71 10.68
N ILE A 501 -7.33 8.55 10.17
CA ILE A 501 -6.47 7.34 10.10
C ILE A 501 -5.60 7.32 8.84
N ALA A 502 -6.20 7.33 7.65
CA ALA A 502 -5.48 7.16 6.38
C ALA A 502 -5.31 8.49 5.62
N THR A 503 -4.83 9.53 6.33
CA THR A 503 -4.68 10.89 5.81
C THR A 503 -3.49 11.60 6.44
N GLN A 504 -2.88 12.50 5.68
CA GLN A 504 -1.83 13.42 6.09
C GLN A 504 -2.33 14.87 6.12
N ASP A 505 -3.61 15.10 5.83
CA ASP A 505 -4.25 16.41 5.99
C ASP A 505 -4.35 16.76 7.49
N PRO A 506 -3.77 17.89 7.94
CA PRO A 506 -3.77 18.26 9.36
C PRO A 506 -5.16 18.47 9.96
N VAL A 507 -6.14 18.95 9.18
CA VAL A 507 -7.52 19.16 9.64
C VAL A 507 -8.22 17.83 9.85
N LEU A 508 -7.99 16.86 8.96
CA LEU A 508 -8.56 15.53 9.09
C LEU A 508 -7.85 14.69 10.16
N ARG A 509 -6.52 14.83 10.33
CA ARG A 509 -5.76 14.17 11.41
C ARG A 509 -6.27 14.55 12.80
N LYS A 510 -6.67 15.82 13.01
CA LYS A 510 -7.32 16.28 14.26
C LYS A 510 -8.62 15.54 14.62
N LYS A 511 -9.23 14.81 13.67
CA LYS A 511 -10.43 13.99 13.92
C LYS A 511 -10.09 12.58 14.40
N PHE A 512 -8.82 12.22 14.50
CA PHE A 512 -8.40 10.93 15.03
C PHE A 512 -8.71 10.84 16.53
N THR A 513 -9.44 9.80 16.93
CA THR A 513 -9.87 9.57 18.32
C THR A 513 -9.44 8.21 18.86
N GLY A 514 -8.70 7.41 18.07
CA GLY A 514 -8.22 6.10 18.49
C GLY A 514 -7.23 6.19 19.64
N GLN A 515 -7.34 5.27 20.61
CA GLN A 515 -6.46 5.18 21.77
C GLN A 515 -5.78 3.80 21.83
N PRO A 516 -4.57 3.68 22.40
CA PRO A 516 -3.89 2.40 22.56
C PRO A 516 -4.76 1.37 23.30
N GLU A 517 -5.53 1.83 24.30
CA GLU A 517 -6.44 1.03 25.11
C GLU A 517 -7.49 0.30 24.25
N HIS A 518 -7.99 0.93 23.18
CA HIS A 518 -8.97 0.30 22.30
C HIS A 518 -8.37 -0.95 21.63
N VAL A 519 -7.14 -0.83 21.12
CA VAL A 519 -6.43 -1.94 20.47
C VAL A 519 -6.10 -3.03 21.48
N ILE A 520 -5.64 -2.66 22.67
CA ILE A 520 -5.37 -3.61 23.77
C ILE A 520 -6.63 -4.40 24.14
N ASN A 521 -7.76 -3.72 24.37
CA ASN A 521 -9.03 -4.36 24.70
C ASN A 521 -9.42 -5.39 23.63
N TYR A 522 -9.32 -5.02 22.35
CA TYR A 522 -9.59 -5.94 21.24
C TYR A 522 -8.68 -7.17 21.26
N LEU A 523 -7.36 -6.99 21.41
CA LEU A 523 -6.40 -8.10 21.40
C LEU A 523 -6.61 -9.07 22.57
N PHE A 524 -6.93 -8.57 23.75
CA PHE A 524 -7.22 -9.43 24.90
C PHE A 524 -8.58 -10.14 24.77
N MET A 525 -9.63 -9.47 24.26
CA MET A 525 -10.89 -10.15 23.96
C MET A 525 -10.71 -11.25 22.90
N LEU A 526 -9.90 -10.98 21.88
CA LEU A 526 -9.53 -11.96 20.86
C LEU A 526 -8.74 -13.14 21.44
N ALA A 527 -7.76 -12.88 22.31
CA ALA A 527 -6.99 -13.91 22.97
C ALA A 527 -7.86 -14.77 23.91
N GLU A 528 -8.82 -14.17 24.62
CA GLU A 528 -9.80 -14.93 25.41
C GLU A 528 -10.68 -15.82 24.52
N GLU A 529 -11.15 -15.33 23.36
CA GLU A 529 -11.88 -16.17 22.39
C GLU A 529 -11.01 -17.35 21.91
N VAL A 530 -9.71 -17.15 21.70
CA VAL A 530 -8.77 -18.23 21.39
C VAL A 530 -8.70 -19.26 22.53
N ARG A 531 -8.61 -18.82 23.79
CA ARG A 531 -8.61 -19.72 24.96
C ARG A 531 -9.89 -20.52 25.06
N GLU A 532 -11.04 -19.90 24.83
CA GLU A 532 -12.33 -20.59 24.80
C GLU A 532 -12.38 -21.67 23.72
N ASN A 533 -11.84 -21.38 22.53
CA ASN A 533 -11.75 -22.37 21.46
C ASN A 533 -10.77 -23.50 21.79
N MET A 534 -9.62 -23.19 22.41
CA MET A 534 -8.65 -24.18 22.89
C MET A 534 -9.25 -25.11 23.96
N ALA A 535 -10.00 -24.55 24.91
CA ALA A 535 -10.73 -25.33 25.92
C ALA A 535 -11.74 -26.29 25.29
N LYS A 536 -12.50 -25.84 24.29
CA LYS A 536 -13.44 -26.68 23.53
C LYS A 536 -12.73 -27.78 22.73
N LEU A 537 -11.49 -27.55 22.29
CA LEU A 537 -10.67 -28.54 21.58
C LEU A 537 -9.94 -29.51 22.51
N GLY A 538 -9.87 -29.22 23.81
CA GLY A 538 -9.10 -30.02 24.77
C GLY A 538 -7.59 -29.76 24.75
N VAL A 539 -7.18 -28.56 24.33
CA VAL A 539 -5.78 -28.20 24.09
C VAL A 539 -5.32 -27.15 25.10
N ARG A 540 -4.21 -27.37 25.82
CA ARG A 540 -3.81 -26.48 26.94
C ARG A 540 -2.88 -25.34 26.51
N THR A 541 -2.05 -25.58 25.50
CA THR A 541 -1.12 -24.59 24.96
C THR A 541 -1.32 -24.38 23.46
N PHE A 542 -1.15 -23.15 22.97
CA PHE A 542 -1.29 -22.76 21.57
C PHE A 542 -0.33 -23.56 20.69
N GLN A 543 0.84 -23.91 21.22
CA GLN A 543 1.83 -24.73 20.53
C GLN A 543 1.29 -26.12 20.14
N GLU A 544 0.38 -26.69 20.93
CA GLU A 544 -0.27 -27.97 20.65
C GLU A 544 -1.28 -27.89 19.50
N LEU A 545 -1.78 -26.69 19.15
CA LEU A 545 -2.66 -26.51 17.99
C LEU A 545 -1.89 -26.68 16.68
N ILE A 546 -0.60 -26.37 16.67
CA ILE A 546 0.13 -26.13 15.43
C ILE A 546 0.18 -27.38 14.56
N GLY A 547 -0.41 -27.30 13.36
CA GLY A 547 -0.46 -28.39 12.39
C GLY A 547 -1.45 -29.52 12.72
N ARG A 548 -2.29 -29.39 13.76
CA ARG A 548 -3.32 -30.38 14.15
C ARG A 548 -4.57 -30.31 13.27
N THR A 549 -4.40 -30.52 11.97
CA THR A 549 -5.52 -30.48 11.00
C THR A 549 -6.61 -31.51 11.29
N ASP A 550 -6.33 -32.54 12.09
CA ASP A 550 -7.30 -33.52 12.58
C ASP A 550 -8.41 -32.91 13.46
N LEU A 551 -8.17 -31.74 14.05
CA LEU A 551 -9.15 -30.99 14.84
C LEU A 551 -10.08 -30.11 13.98
N LEU A 552 -9.92 -30.14 12.66
CA LEU A 552 -10.80 -29.48 11.71
C LEU A 552 -11.78 -30.48 11.07
N LYS A 553 -12.98 -30.01 10.74
CA LYS A 553 -13.95 -30.73 9.92
C LYS A 553 -14.55 -29.80 8.87
N VAL A 554 -14.91 -30.36 7.72
CA VAL A 554 -15.60 -29.62 6.65
C VAL A 554 -17.09 -29.56 7.01
N VAL A 555 -17.70 -28.38 6.83
CA VAL A 555 -19.15 -28.19 7.02
C VAL A 555 -19.89 -28.15 5.69
N ASP A 556 -21.14 -28.61 5.69
CA ASP A 556 -21.99 -28.55 4.50
C ASP A 556 -22.25 -27.08 4.12
N ALA A 557 -21.89 -26.72 2.89
CA ALA A 557 -21.73 -25.36 2.46
C ALA A 557 -23.04 -24.60 2.19
N GLY A 558 -24.20 -25.27 2.27
CA GLY A 558 -25.54 -24.70 1.98
C GLY A 558 -25.78 -24.32 0.51
N SER A 559 -24.76 -23.80 -0.19
CA SER A 559 -24.76 -23.45 -1.62
C SER A 559 -24.31 -24.65 -2.48
N PRO A 560 -25.05 -25.00 -3.55
CA PRO A 560 -24.67 -26.07 -4.48
C PRO A 560 -23.25 -25.93 -5.05
N LYS A 561 -22.82 -24.72 -5.37
CA LYS A 561 -21.48 -24.44 -5.92
C LYS A 561 -20.37 -24.68 -4.89
N ALA A 562 -20.60 -24.27 -3.65
CA ALA A 562 -19.61 -24.43 -2.59
C ALA A 562 -19.46 -25.89 -2.10
N LYS A 563 -20.50 -26.72 -2.26
CA LYS A 563 -20.43 -28.17 -1.98
C LYS A 563 -19.47 -28.93 -2.90
N MET A 564 -19.12 -28.35 -4.04
CA MET A 564 -18.21 -28.98 -5.01
C MET A 564 -16.72 -28.77 -4.67
N LEU A 565 -16.40 -28.03 -3.60
CA LEU A 565 -15.01 -27.84 -3.17
C LEU A 565 -14.47 -29.08 -2.46
N ASN A 566 -13.23 -29.44 -2.75
CA ASN A 566 -12.46 -30.48 -2.09
C ASN A 566 -11.33 -29.86 -1.27
N LEU A 567 -11.43 -29.93 0.06
CA LEU A 567 -10.46 -29.33 0.98
C LEU A 567 -9.44 -30.35 1.55
N ASN A 568 -9.45 -31.59 1.06
CA ASN A 568 -8.63 -32.68 1.62
C ASN A 568 -7.13 -32.38 1.59
N LEU A 569 -6.63 -31.73 0.54
CA LEU A 569 -5.20 -31.38 0.43
C LEU A 569 -4.77 -30.37 1.49
N ILE A 570 -5.64 -29.42 1.84
CA ILE A 570 -5.37 -28.41 2.88
C ILE A 570 -5.37 -29.07 4.26
N LEU A 571 -6.25 -30.07 4.48
CA LEU A 571 -6.41 -30.75 5.75
C LEU A 571 -5.46 -31.94 5.95
N GLN A 572 -4.56 -32.20 4.99
CA GLN A 572 -3.58 -33.27 5.10
C GLN A 572 -2.60 -32.98 6.25
N ASN A 573 -2.52 -33.90 7.20
CA ASN A 573 -1.62 -33.78 8.34
C ASN A 573 -0.16 -34.00 7.88
N ALA A 574 0.68 -32.98 8.09
CA ALA A 574 2.08 -32.98 7.64
C ALA A 574 2.94 -34.05 8.35
N LEU A 575 2.64 -34.41 9.59
CA LEU A 575 3.36 -35.45 10.34
C LEU A 575 3.07 -36.86 9.82
N HIS A 576 1.92 -37.08 9.15
CA HIS A 576 1.69 -38.34 8.43
C HIS A 576 2.56 -38.42 7.17
N MET A 577 2.87 -37.27 6.56
CA MET A 577 3.73 -37.21 5.37
C MET A 577 5.20 -37.45 5.72
N ARG A 578 5.67 -36.91 6.86
CA ARG A 578 7.01 -37.17 7.40
C ARG A 578 6.98 -37.30 8.94
N PRO A 579 6.85 -38.53 9.47
CA PRO A 579 6.82 -38.77 10.91
C PRO A 579 8.13 -38.38 11.62
N GLY A 580 8.04 -37.97 12.89
CA GLY A 580 9.20 -37.69 13.75
C GLY A 580 9.86 -36.32 13.54
N VAL A 581 9.34 -35.48 12.64
CA VAL A 581 9.84 -34.12 12.42
C VAL A 581 9.39 -33.20 13.54
N ASN A 582 10.31 -32.39 14.06
CA ASN A 582 9.98 -31.33 15.02
C ASN A 582 9.30 -30.16 14.29
N ILE A 583 8.06 -29.87 14.69
CA ILE A 583 7.22 -28.81 14.09
C ILE A 583 7.12 -27.55 14.95
N LYS A 584 7.81 -27.49 16.09
CA LYS A 584 7.87 -26.30 16.93
C LYS A 584 8.75 -25.25 16.26
N GLY A 585 8.13 -24.21 15.70
CA GLY A 585 8.83 -23.15 14.99
C GLY A 585 9.87 -22.44 15.87
N GLY A 586 11.05 -22.19 15.30
CA GLY A 586 12.17 -21.52 15.99
C GLY A 586 12.79 -22.31 17.15
N SER A 587 12.46 -23.60 17.31
CA SER A 587 13.08 -24.45 18.34
C SER A 587 14.53 -24.80 18.02
N GLU A 588 14.90 -24.81 16.73
CA GLU A 588 16.29 -24.88 16.27
C GLU A 588 16.72 -23.50 15.76
N LYS A 589 17.82 -22.97 16.30
CA LYS A 589 18.39 -21.69 15.83
C LYS A 589 19.14 -21.89 14.51
N GLN A 590 19.07 -20.88 13.64
CA GLN A 590 19.90 -20.83 12.44
C GLN A 590 21.32 -20.38 12.82
N ASP A 591 22.32 -21.09 12.31
CA ASP A 591 23.73 -20.72 12.49
C ASP A 591 24.24 -19.92 11.29
N PHE A 592 24.59 -18.66 11.54
CA PHE A 592 25.12 -17.72 10.54
C PHE A 592 26.65 -17.70 10.48
N GLN A 593 27.34 -18.38 11.42
CA GLN A 593 28.80 -18.41 11.53
C GLN A 593 29.43 -17.00 11.65
N LEU A 594 28.73 -16.09 12.34
CA LEU A 594 29.17 -14.69 12.48
C LEU A 594 30.50 -14.58 13.22
N GLU A 595 30.83 -15.55 14.07
CA GLU A 595 32.08 -15.62 14.82
C GLU A 595 33.32 -15.89 13.96
N GLN A 596 33.15 -16.44 12.74
CA GLN A 596 34.25 -16.81 11.85
C GLN A 596 34.69 -15.67 10.91
N ARG A 597 34.02 -14.52 10.97
CA ARG A 597 34.19 -13.41 10.02
C ARG A 597 35.46 -12.60 10.29
N LEU A 598 36.12 -12.17 9.21
CA LEU A 598 37.27 -11.24 9.25
C LEU A 598 36.94 -9.94 10.01
N GLU A 599 35.70 -9.48 9.91
CA GLU A 599 35.24 -8.26 10.57
C GLU A 599 35.39 -8.29 12.10
N ASN A 600 35.41 -9.47 12.74
CA ASN A 600 35.59 -9.57 14.18
C ASN A 600 36.97 -9.07 14.63
N GLU A 601 38.01 -9.23 13.81
CA GLU A 601 39.34 -8.65 14.06
C GLU A 601 39.29 -7.11 14.01
N LEU A 602 38.56 -6.57 13.03
CA LEU A 602 38.35 -5.12 12.91
C LEU A 602 37.60 -4.58 14.13
N ILE A 603 36.51 -5.24 14.53
CA ILE A 603 35.69 -4.82 15.69
C ILE A 603 36.53 -4.82 16.97
N ALA A 604 37.35 -5.85 17.19
CA ALA A 604 38.22 -5.91 18.36
C ALA A 604 39.21 -4.73 18.42
N LYS A 605 39.80 -4.34 17.28
CA LYS A 605 40.71 -3.19 17.18
C LYS A 605 39.99 -1.84 17.26
N ALA A 606 38.76 -1.76 16.74
CA ALA A 606 37.95 -0.56 16.73
C ALA A 606 37.24 -0.27 18.07
N LYS A 607 37.10 -1.29 18.92
CA LYS A 607 36.38 -1.20 20.20
C LYS A 607 36.82 -0.02 21.08
N PRO A 608 38.12 0.29 21.28
CA PRO A 608 38.54 1.45 22.06
C PRO A 608 38.08 2.81 21.48
N VAL A 609 37.93 2.93 20.16
CA VAL A 609 37.36 4.14 19.51
C VAL A 609 35.86 4.22 19.78
N ILE A 610 35.14 3.11 19.59
CA ILE A 610 33.70 3.03 19.87
C ILE A 610 33.43 3.28 21.35
N ASP A 611 34.31 2.82 22.25
CA ASP A 611 34.18 3.01 23.69
C ASP A 611 34.51 4.46 24.11
N GLY A 612 35.21 5.22 23.27
CA GLY A 612 35.59 6.61 23.47
C GLY A 612 36.92 6.79 24.20
N GLU A 613 37.71 5.71 24.33
CA GLU A 613 39.00 5.68 25.01
C GLU A 613 40.11 6.32 24.17
N ILE A 614 40.05 6.12 22.85
CA ILE A 614 40.94 6.73 21.87
C ILE A 614 40.13 7.38 20.75
N LYS A 615 40.74 8.35 20.06
CA LYS A 615 40.08 9.09 18.99
C LYS A 615 40.23 8.46 17.62
N LYS A 616 41.35 7.78 17.35
CA LYS A 616 41.64 7.24 16.02
C LYS A 616 42.27 5.87 16.10
N VAL A 617 41.90 5.02 15.15
CA VAL A 617 42.59 3.75 14.87
C VAL A 617 42.79 3.59 13.37
N ASP A 618 43.96 3.08 12.99
CA ASP A 618 44.29 2.68 11.62
C ASP A 618 44.49 1.16 11.59
N VAL A 619 43.75 0.47 10.73
CA VAL A 619 43.71 -1.00 10.66
C VAL A 619 44.00 -1.45 9.24
N GLU A 620 44.98 -2.32 9.05
CA GLU A 620 45.30 -2.92 7.76
C GLU A 620 44.96 -4.42 7.76
N LEU A 621 44.21 -4.89 6.77
CA LEU A 621 43.81 -6.30 6.62
C LEU A 621 43.85 -6.73 5.14
N LYS A 622 43.81 -8.05 4.91
CA LYS A 622 43.61 -8.62 3.56
C LYS A 622 42.20 -9.15 3.44
N ILE A 623 41.55 -8.89 2.31
CA ILE A 623 40.15 -9.28 2.06
C ILE A 623 40.06 -10.23 0.86
N ARG A 624 39.09 -11.15 0.90
CA ARG A 624 38.77 -12.10 -0.17
C ARG A 624 37.28 -12.02 -0.51
N ASN A 625 36.90 -12.58 -1.66
CA ASN A 625 35.52 -12.54 -2.13
C ASN A 625 34.53 -13.30 -1.22
N GLU A 626 35.03 -14.18 -0.35
CA GLU A 626 34.26 -14.87 0.68
C GLU A 626 33.89 -13.94 1.86
N ASP A 627 34.64 -12.86 2.07
CA ASP A 627 34.44 -11.87 3.14
C ASP A 627 33.30 -10.90 2.76
N ARG A 628 32.06 -11.40 2.93
CA ARG A 628 30.81 -10.69 2.62
C ARG A 628 30.33 -9.78 3.76
N ALA A 629 29.55 -8.76 3.40
CA ALA A 629 28.96 -7.79 4.32
C ALA A 629 29.98 -7.11 5.28
N PHE A 630 31.23 -6.95 4.83
CA PHE A 630 32.28 -6.39 5.66
C PHE A 630 31.98 -4.93 6.05
N GLY A 631 32.02 -4.62 7.35
CA GLY A 631 31.78 -3.28 7.89
C GLY A 631 30.37 -3.07 8.46
N SER A 632 29.44 -4.00 8.18
CA SER A 632 28.05 -3.89 8.65
C SER A 632 27.91 -4.11 10.16
N THR A 633 28.64 -5.06 10.75
CA THR A 633 28.54 -5.36 12.18
C THR A 633 29.28 -4.34 13.03
N LEU A 634 30.38 -3.78 12.52
CA LEU A 634 31.03 -2.61 13.12
C LEU A 634 30.04 -1.44 13.20
N SER A 635 29.32 -1.19 12.11
CA SER A 635 28.33 -0.12 12.02
C SER A 635 27.14 -0.33 12.95
N TYR A 636 26.71 -1.58 13.16
CA TYR A 636 25.74 -1.93 14.19
C TYR A 636 26.18 -1.47 15.58
N TYR A 637 27.40 -1.80 16.01
CA TYR A 637 27.89 -1.40 17.33
C TYR A 637 28.01 0.11 17.49
N ILE A 638 28.42 0.81 16.43
CA ILE A 638 28.45 2.29 16.41
C ILE A 638 27.02 2.83 16.55
N SER A 639 26.07 2.34 15.75
CA SER A 639 24.69 2.80 15.77
C SER A 639 23.93 2.47 17.06
N CYS A 640 24.25 1.37 17.74
CA CYS A 640 23.68 1.08 19.07
C CYS A 640 24.12 2.09 20.13
N LYS A 641 25.32 2.66 19.99
CA LYS A 641 25.87 3.60 20.97
C LYS A 641 25.59 5.06 20.61
N TYR A 642 25.69 5.40 19.33
CA TYR A 642 25.66 6.77 18.83
C TYR A 642 24.51 7.06 17.86
N ASN A 643 23.60 6.11 17.63
CA ASN A 643 22.40 6.28 16.83
C ASN A 643 22.70 6.72 15.38
N GLU A 644 21.96 7.71 14.86
CA GLU A 644 22.17 8.25 13.50
C GLU A 644 23.38 9.18 13.38
N ASP A 645 23.86 9.74 14.49
CA ASP A 645 24.99 10.69 14.47
C ASP A 645 26.31 10.00 14.11
N GLY A 646 26.42 8.69 14.36
CA GLY A 646 27.64 7.91 14.16
C GLY A 646 28.75 8.31 15.13
N LEU A 647 30.01 8.02 14.78
CA LEU A 647 31.11 8.40 15.67
C LEU A 647 31.18 9.93 15.87
N PRO A 648 31.66 10.41 17.04
CA PRO A 648 31.93 11.82 17.28
C PRO A 648 32.82 12.43 16.18
N GLU A 649 32.64 13.71 15.86
CA GLU A 649 33.34 14.35 14.73
C GLU A 649 34.88 14.34 14.83
N ASP A 650 35.43 14.22 16.04
CA ASP A 650 36.86 14.13 16.30
C ASP A 650 37.39 12.68 16.34
N SER A 651 36.53 11.70 16.02
CA SER A 651 36.82 10.27 16.16
C SER A 651 36.66 9.52 14.84
N GLU A 652 37.63 8.68 14.49
CA GLU A 652 37.69 8.02 13.18
C GLU A 652 38.21 6.58 13.27
N ILE A 653 37.64 5.70 12.44
CA ILE A 653 38.17 4.37 12.18
C ILE A 653 38.61 4.31 10.72
N ASN A 654 39.91 4.16 10.50
CA ASN A 654 40.50 4.09 9.17
C ASN A 654 40.90 2.64 8.87
N VAL A 655 40.33 2.07 7.82
CA VAL A 655 40.54 0.68 7.42
C VAL A 655 41.15 0.64 6.02
N ARG A 656 42.31 -0.01 5.88
CA ARG A 656 42.97 -0.25 4.61
C ARG A 656 42.95 -1.74 4.30
N LEU A 657 42.48 -2.07 3.11
CA LEU A 657 42.30 -3.43 2.65
C LEU A 657 43.05 -3.65 1.34
N THR A 658 43.57 -4.85 1.16
CA THR A 658 44.14 -5.31 -0.11
C THR A 658 43.52 -6.65 -0.49
N GLY A 659 43.06 -6.77 -1.73
CA GLY A 659 42.44 -7.99 -2.26
C GLY A 659 41.12 -7.72 -3.00
N SER A 660 40.24 -8.72 -3.05
CA SER A 660 38.95 -8.62 -3.75
C SER A 660 37.82 -8.79 -2.74
N ALA A 661 36.93 -7.82 -2.57
CA ALA A 661 35.89 -7.87 -1.56
C ALA A 661 34.64 -8.64 -2.04
N GLY A 662 33.99 -9.35 -1.12
CA GLY A 662 32.74 -10.08 -1.40
C GLY A 662 31.53 -9.16 -1.61
N GLN A 663 30.36 -9.80 -1.77
CA GLN A 663 29.08 -9.10 -1.88
C GLN A 663 28.80 -8.22 -0.65
N SER A 664 28.07 -7.12 -0.88
CA SER A 664 27.64 -6.20 0.18
C SER A 664 28.79 -5.57 0.96
N PHE A 665 29.93 -5.39 0.32
CA PHE A 665 31.08 -4.71 0.91
C PHE A 665 30.70 -3.30 1.40
N CYS A 666 30.97 -3.00 2.67
CA CYS A 666 30.60 -1.75 3.33
C CYS A 666 29.08 -1.46 3.33
N ALA A 667 28.24 -2.49 3.36
CA ALA A 667 26.80 -2.29 3.53
C ALA A 667 26.49 -1.65 4.90
N PHE A 668 25.62 -0.64 4.87
CA PHE A 668 25.19 0.14 6.04
C PHE A 668 26.32 0.84 6.82
N LEU A 669 27.44 1.16 6.14
CA LEU A 669 28.62 1.72 6.80
C LEU A 669 28.31 3.06 7.51
N ALA A 670 28.53 3.11 8.82
CA ALA A 670 28.23 4.26 9.68
C ALA A 670 29.21 5.44 9.51
N LYS A 671 28.77 6.65 9.87
CA LYS A 671 29.59 7.87 9.88
C LYS A 671 30.80 7.73 10.81
N GLY A 672 31.96 8.22 10.35
CA GLY A 672 33.25 8.15 11.02
C GLY A 672 34.08 6.90 10.69
N VAL A 673 33.56 6.00 9.85
CA VAL A 673 34.31 4.85 9.32
C VAL A 673 34.75 5.13 7.88
N HIS A 674 36.05 5.00 7.63
CA HIS A 674 36.68 5.23 6.34
C HIS A 674 37.34 3.93 5.87
N VAL A 675 36.88 3.37 4.76
CA VAL A 675 37.38 2.10 4.22
C VAL A 675 38.00 2.34 2.85
N THR A 676 39.28 1.98 2.72
CA THR A 676 40.05 2.05 1.47
C THR A 676 40.41 0.64 1.03
N LEU A 677 40.06 0.28 -0.21
CA LEU A 677 40.36 -1.01 -0.81
C LEU A 677 41.28 -0.82 -2.03
N GLU A 678 42.49 -1.35 -1.93
CA GLU A 678 43.39 -1.56 -3.07
C GLU A 678 43.08 -2.92 -3.71
N GLY A 679 42.31 -2.91 -4.80
CA GLY A 679 41.76 -4.10 -5.43
C GLY A 679 40.43 -3.86 -6.14
N ASP A 680 39.50 -4.81 -5.99
CA ASP A 680 38.16 -4.82 -6.61
C ASP A 680 37.09 -5.29 -5.61
N ALA A 681 35.81 -5.07 -5.93
CA ALA A 681 34.70 -5.57 -5.12
C ALA A 681 33.56 -6.11 -6.00
N ASN A 682 32.76 -7.03 -5.45
CA ASN A 682 31.60 -7.58 -6.15
C ASN A 682 30.38 -6.63 -6.06
N ASP A 683 29.15 -7.15 -6.19
CA ASP A 683 27.90 -6.40 -6.16
C ASP A 683 27.61 -5.77 -4.79
N TYR A 684 26.69 -4.81 -4.78
CA TYR A 684 26.10 -4.20 -3.58
C TYR A 684 27.06 -3.37 -2.72
N VAL A 685 28.18 -2.88 -3.29
CA VAL A 685 29.11 -1.99 -2.57
C VAL A 685 28.37 -0.79 -2.01
N GLY A 686 28.50 -0.55 -0.70
CA GLY A 686 27.86 0.57 -0.03
C GLY A 686 26.33 0.51 -0.04
N LYS A 687 25.73 -0.67 -0.16
CA LYS A 687 24.29 -0.89 0.02
C LYS A 687 23.81 -0.24 1.31
N GLY A 688 22.82 0.65 1.24
CA GLY A 688 22.32 1.39 2.40
C GLY A 688 23.37 2.24 3.13
N LEU A 689 24.40 2.75 2.45
CA LEU A 689 25.46 3.57 3.04
C LEU A 689 24.89 4.65 3.98
N SER A 690 25.40 4.71 5.21
CA SER A 690 24.83 5.45 6.35
C SER A 690 25.86 6.40 7.02
N GLY A 691 26.69 7.04 6.20
CA GLY A 691 27.59 8.13 6.57
C GLY A 691 29.07 7.81 6.39
N GLY A 692 29.43 6.53 6.19
CA GLY A 692 30.81 6.11 5.98
C GLY A 692 31.41 6.58 4.66
N THR A 693 32.73 6.46 4.54
CA THR A 693 33.48 6.73 3.31
C THR A 693 34.07 5.46 2.74
N ILE A 694 33.85 5.20 1.46
CA ILE A 694 34.37 4.05 0.72
C ILE A 694 35.27 4.55 -0.40
N VAL A 695 36.50 4.04 -0.49
CA VAL A 695 37.45 4.33 -1.56
C VAL A 695 37.92 3.00 -2.15
N ILE A 696 37.77 2.82 -3.46
CA ILE A 696 38.20 1.60 -4.17
C ILE A 696 39.03 2.00 -5.38
N TYR A 697 40.24 1.46 -5.50
CA TYR A 697 41.13 1.69 -6.63
C TYR A 697 41.94 0.45 -6.98
N PRO A 698 42.36 0.27 -8.25
CA PRO A 698 43.09 -0.92 -8.66
C PRO A 698 44.48 -0.98 -8.00
N PRO A 699 45.08 -2.17 -7.85
CA PRO A 699 46.42 -2.29 -7.28
C PRO A 699 47.43 -1.38 -7.99
N LYS A 700 48.31 -0.71 -7.23
CA LYS A 700 49.21 0.32 -7.78
C LYS A 700 50.19 -0.22 -8.82
N SER A 701 50.52 -1.51 -8.75
CA SER A 701 51.37 -2.20 -9.71
C SER A 701 50.63 -2.69 -10.96
N SER A 702 49.30 -2.52 -11.03
CA SER A 702 48.49 -3.03 -12.13
C SER A 702 48.61 -2.14 -13.37
N PRO A 703 48.81 -2.71 -14.58
CA PRO A 703 48.76 -1.96 -15.84
C PRO A 703 47.33 -1.56 -16.24
N PHE A 704 46.35 -1.77 -15.38
CA PHE A 704 44.93 -1.56 -15.63
C PHE A 704 44.60 -0.10 -15.97
N GLU A 705 43.99 0.11 -17.13
CA GLU A 705 43.30 1.35 -17.46
C GLU A 705 41.94 1.34 -16.79
N SER A 706 41.84 2.04 -15.66
CA SER A 706 40.65 2.00 -14.79
C SER A 706 39.36 2.39 -15.52
N HIS A 707 39.40 3.38 -16.40
CA HIS A 707 38.25 3.87 -17.17
C HIS A 707 37.72 2.90 -18.24
N LEU A 708 38.41 1.80 -18.52
CA LEU A 708 37.99 0.77 -19.48
C LEU A 708 37.59 -0.55 -18.82
N ASN A 709 37.70 -0.65 -17.50
CA ASN A 709 37.54 -1.92 -16.80
C ASN A 709 36.61 -1.79 -15.59
N VAL A 710 35.88 -2.86 -15.32
CA VAL A 710 35.00 -2.97 -14.16
C VAL A 710 35.83 -3.11 -12.89
N ILE A 711 35.49 -2.34 -11.88
CA ILE A 711 36.11 -2.42 -10.53
C ILE A 711 35.10 -2.79 -9.44
N VAL A 712 33.81 -2.51 -9.66
CA VAL A 712 32.72 -2.91 -8.76
C VAL A 712 31.55 -3.52 -9.52
N GLY A 713 30.84 -4.43 -8.85
CA GLY A 713 29.66 -5.09 -9.38
C GLY A 713 28.42 -4.19 -9.50
N ASN A 714 27.27 -4.84 -9.59
CA ASN A 714 25.96 -4.24 -9.81
C ASN A 714 25.39 -3.62 -8.52
N VAL A 715 24.41 -2.73 -8.69
CA VAL A 715 23.50 -2.28 -7.62
C VAL A 715 24.28 -1.65 -6.44
N CYS A 716 25.40 -1.01 -6.74
CA CYS A 716 26.17 -0.24 -5.76
C CYS A 716 25.33 0.93 -5.24
N LEU A 717 25.49 1.24 -3.95
CA LEU A 717 24.82 2.33 -3.25
C LEU A 717 23.29 2.23 -3.23
N TYR A 718 22.76 1.00 -3.35
CA TYR A 718 21.32 0.79 -3.34
C TYR A 718 20.67 1.34 -2.07
N GLY A 719 19.79 2.34 -2.25
CA GLY A 719 19.03 2.93 -1.15
C GLY A 719 19.86 3.78 -0.18
N ALA A 720 21.08 4.17 -0.52
CA ALA A 720 21.99 4.86 0.40
C ALA A 720 21.39 6.15 1.00
N THR A 721 21.63 6.41 2.29
CA THR A 721 21.02 7.51 3.07
C THR A 721 22.01 8.38 3.84
N SER A 722 23.31 8.27 3.56
CA SER A 722 24.27 9.35 3.22
C SER A 722 25.71 8.81 3.34
N GLY A 723 26.76 9.54 2.97
CA GLY A 723 28.15 9.05 2.96
C GLY A 723 28.83 9.32 1.62
N LYS A 724 30.09 8.91 1.48
CA LYS A 724 30.91 9.18 0.29
C LYS A 724 31.45 7.89 -0.32
N ALA A 725 31.43 7.76 -1.64
CA ALA A 725 31.98 6.62 -2.35
C ALA A 725 32.82 7.05 -3.57
N TYR A 726 34.08 6.61 -3.62
CA TYR A 726 35.03 6.94 -4.67
C TYR A 726 35.54 5.66 -5.31
N MET A 727 35.19 5.43 -6.58
CA MET A 727 35.47 4.17 -7.27
C MET A 727 36.26 4.45 -8.55
N ARG A 728 37.55 4.10 -8.55
CA ARG A 728 38.44 4.29 -9.69
C ARG A 728 38.33 3.14 -10.69
N GLY A 729 37.23 3.16 -11.44
CA GLY A 729 36.94 2.26 -12.54
C GLY A 729 35.45 2.28 -12.90
N ILE A 730 35.01 1.31 -13.70
CA ILE A 730 33.60 1.18 -14.10
C ILE A 730 32.81 0.44 -13.02
N ALA A 731 31.66 0.99 -12.63
CA ALA A 731 30.63 0.27 -11.90
C ALA A 731 29.67 -0.42 -12.86
N SER A 732 29.15 -1.59 -12.49
CA SER A 732 28.25 -2.35 -13.38
C SER A 732 26.83 -1.77 -13.39
N GLU A 733 25.81 -2.62 -13.57
CA GLU A 733 24.42 -2.21 -13.78
C GLU A 733 23.79 -1.57 -12.53
N ARG A 734 22.80 -0.68 -12.73
CA ARG A 734 21.99 -0.07 -11.65
C ARG A 734 22.79 0.65 -10.57
N PHE A 735 23.91 1.27 -10.95
CA PHE A 735 24.71 2.09 -10.06
C PHE A 735 23.86 3.22 -9.44
N ALA A 736 23.94 3.38 -8.11
CA ALA A 736 23.20 4.38 -7.35
C ALA A 736 21.67 4.29 -7.49
N VAL A 737 21.14 3.08 -7.76
CA VAL A 737 19.69 2.84 -7.77
C VAL A 737 19.09 3.22 -6.41
N ARG A 738 17.99 3.97 -6.42
CA ARG A 738 17.34 4.46 -5.21
C ARG A 738 18.25 5.28 -4.26
N ASN A 739 19.36 5.86 -4.74
CA ASN A 739 20.20 6.70 -3.89
C ASN A 739 19.39 7.89 -3.32
N SER A 740 19.49 8.07 -2.01
CA SER A 740 18.70 8.99 -1.21
C SER A 740 19.56 10.01 -0.46
N GLY A 741 20.88 10.04 -0.69
CA GLY A 741 21.75 11.03 -0.02
C GLY A 741 23.25 10.85 -0.20
N ALA A 742 23.74 9.73 -0.73
CA ALA A 742 25.18 9.52 -0.88
C ALA A 742 25.77 10.36 -2.01
N THR A 743 27.03 10.76 -1.81
CA THR A 743 27.88 11.39 -2.83
C THR A 743 28.81 10.35 -3.42
N ALA A 744 28.83 10.20 -4.74
CA ALA A 744 29.65 9.20 -5.40
C ALA A 744 30.42 9.75 -6.61
N VAL A 745 31.65 9.27 -6.81
CA VAL A 745 32.47 9.53 -8.00
C VAL A 745 32.94 8.20 -8.60
N VAL A 746 32.72 8.01 -9.90
CA VAL A 746 33.04 6.78 -10.62
C VAL A 746 33.51 7.06 -12.05
N GLU A 747 34.32 6.18 -12.66
CA GLU A 747 34.88 6.38 -14.02
C GLU A 747 34.01 5.80 -15.14
N GLY A 748 32.86 5.19 -14.82
CA GLY A 748 31.88 4.72 -15.79
C GLY A 748 30.79 3.90 -15.11
N VAL A 749 29.65 3.72 -15.79
CA VAL A 749 28.51 2.96 -15.27
C VAL A 749 27.82 2.12 -16.35
N GLY A 750 27.24 0.98 -15.97
CA GLY A 750 26.35 0.17 -16.82
C GLY A 750 24.99 0.80 -17.11
N ASP A 751 24.02 0.01 -17.57
CA ASP A 751 22.64 0.44 -17.78
C ASP A 751 21.95 0.76 -16.43
N HIS A 752 20.88 1.55 -16.51
CA HIS A 752 20.03 1.92 -15.37
C HIS A 752 20.76 2.69 -14.26
N GLY A 753 21.84 3.40 -14.58
CA GLY A 753 22.50 4.30 -13.62
C GLY A 753 21.56 5.39 -13.08
N CYS A 754 21.64 5.67 -11.77
CA CYS A 754 20.82 6.63 -11.04
C CYS A 754 19.30 6.39 -11.13
N GLU A 755 18.88 5.15 -11.44
CA GLU A 755 17.47 4.80 -11.50
C GLU A 755 16.78 4.99 -10.15
N TYR A 756 15.59 5.58 -10.13
CA TYR A 756 14.83 5.91 -8.94
C TYR A 756 15.56 6.78 -7.90
N MET A 757 16.66 7.46 -8.24
CA MET A 757 17.38 8.33 -7.31
C MET A 757 16.49 9.48 -6.81
N THR A 758 16.52 9.74 -5.49
CA THR A 758 15.71 10.77 -4.81
C THR A 758 16.55 11.81 -4.06
N GLY A 759 17.85 11.59 -3.93
CA GLY A 759 18.78 12.50 -3.26
C GLY A 759 20.24 12.10 -3.47
N GLY A 760 21.17 12.95 -3.04
CA GLY A 760 22.61 12.75 -3.22
C GLY A 760 23.18 13.37 -4.49
N VAL A 761 24.48 13.15 -4.71
CA VAL A 761 25.24 13.69 -5.84
C VAL A 761 26.06 12.58 -6.47
N VAL A 762 25.95 12.41 -7.79
CA VAL A 762 26.73 11.40 -8.52
C VAL A 762 27.54 12.06 -9.62
N LEU A 763 28.85 11.81 -9.67
CA LEU A 763 29.76 12.30 -10.70
C LEU A 763 30.32 11.10 -11.48
N ILE A 764 30.11 11.09 -12.79
CA ILE A 764 30.53 10.01 -13.69
C ILE A 764 31.54 10.55 -14.69
N LEU A 765 32.75 9.98 -14.67
CA LEU A 765 33.91 10.42 -15.45
C LEU A 765 34.17 9.53 -16.67
N GLY A 766 33.12 8.94 -17.26
CA GLY A 766 33.26 8.11 -18.45
C GLY A 766 31.91 7.62 -19.00
N LEU A 767 31.93 6.49 -19.69
CA LEU A 767 30.75 5.98 -20.40
C LEU A 767 29.61 5.61 -19.45
N THR A 768 28.38 5.81 -19.93
CA THR A 768 27.16 5.32 -19.30
C THR A 768 26.47 4.28 -20.17
N GLY A 769 25.68 3.41 -19.54
CA GLY A 769 24.69 2.55 -20.20
C GLY A 769 23.34 3.25 -20.46
N ARG A 770 22.37 2.46 -20.92
CA ARG A 770 21.02 2.84 -21.35
C ARG A 770 20.09 3.10 -20.16
N ASN A 771 18.97 3.78 -20.44
CA ASN A 771 17.91 4.07 -19.48
C ASN A 771 18.40 4.77 -18.20
N PHE A 772 19.45 5.59 -18.34
CA PHE A 772 20.01 6.36 -17.23
C PHE A 772 18.97 7.33 -16.67
N ALA A 773 18.92 7.49 -15.35
CA ALA A 773 18.01 8.35 -14.61
C ALA A 773 16.51 8.02 -14.74
N ALA A 774 16.15 6.80 -15.16
CA ALA A 774 14.75 6.39 -15.17
C ALA A 774 14.13 6.44 -13.76
N GLY A 775 12.99 7.11 -13.61
CA GLY A 775 12.35 7.30 -12.31
C GLY A 775 13.11 8.23 -11.34
N MET A 776 14.18 8.90 -11.77
CA MET A 776 14.94 9.83 -10.94
C MET A 776 14.09 11.06 -10.61
N SER A 777 13.79 11.26 -9.33
CA SER A 777 12.88 12.30 -8.84
C SER A 777 13.54 13.33 -7.92
N GLY A 778 14.80 13.08 -7.51
CA GLY A 778 15.60 14.01 -6.72
C GLY A 778 17.09 13.67 -6.74
N GLY A 779 17.91 14.60 -6.25
CA GLY A 779 19.37 14.53 -6.38
C GLY A 779 19.89 15.12 -7.70
N ILE A 780 21.20 15.13 -7.88
CA ILE A 780 21.86 15.65 -9.09
C ILE A 780 22.91 14.65 -9.55
N ALA A 781 22.96 14.38 -10.86
CA ALA A 781 24.06 13.66 -11.48
C ALA A 781 24.80 14.56 -12.48
N TYR A 782 26.12 14.46 -12.50
CA TYR A 782 26.99 15.11 -13.48
C TYR A 782 27.71 14.02 -14.27
N VAL A 783 27.59 14.08 -15.59
CA VAL A 783 28.16 13.08 -16.50
C VAL A 783 29.12 13.77 -17.45
N TRP A 784 30.36 13.30 -17.52
CA TRP A 784 31.27 13.70 -18.58
C TRP A 784 30.92 12.93 -19.85
N ASP A 785 30.28 13.60 -20.82
CA ASP A 785 29.79 12.98 -22.05
C ASP A 785 30.92 12.82 -23.09
N ILE A 786 31.78 11.83 -22.87
CA ILE A 786 33.02 11.64 -23.63
C ILE A 786 32.80 11.39 -25.14
N ASP A 787 31.66 10.80 -25.52
CA ASP A 787 31.36 10.40 -26.90
C ASP A 787 30.20 11.20 -27.53
N GLY A 788 29.63 12.15 -26.79
CA GLY A 788 28.50 12.97 -27.22
C GLY A 788 27.18 12.21 -27.38
N LYS A 789 27.06 10.99 -26.81
CA LYS A 789 25.90 10.10 -27.00
C LYS A 789 25.07 9.93 -25.73
N PHE A 790 25.42 10.59 -24.62
CA PHE A 790 24.71 10.45 -23.35
C PHE A 790 23.20 10.75 -23.47
N SER A 791 22.82 11.76 -24.27
CA SER A 791 21.42 12.16 -24.46
C SER A 791 20.52 11.03 -24.99
N MET A 792 21.02 10.15 -25.85
CA MET A 792 20.28 9.00 -26.38
C MET A 792 20.15 7.84 -25.39
N LYS A 793 20.98 7.83 -24.35
CA LYS A 793 21.02 6.79 -23.32
C LYS A 793 20.26 7.18 -22.06
N CYS A 794 19.98 8.47 -21.87
CA CYS A 794 19.20 8.98 -20.75
C CYS A 794 17.69 8.86 -20.99
N ASN A 795 16.95 8.51 -19.95
CA ASN A 795 15.49 8.51 -19.98
C ASN A 795 14.96 9.92 -19.67
N PRO A 796 14.28 10.61 -20.60
CA PRO A 796 13.88 12.01 -20.43
C PRO A 796 12.55 12.19 -19.67
N GLU A 797 11.88 11.11 -19.21
CA GLU A 797 10.52 11.18 -18.65
C GLU A 797 10.42 12.13 -17.44
N MET A 798 11.44 12.15 -16.57
CA MET A 798 11.40 12.88 -15.31
C MET A 798 12.56 13.88 -15.11
N VAL A 799 13.50 13.95 -16.06
CA VAL A 799 14.74 14.71 -15.91
C VAL A 799 15.00 15.63 -17.09
N GLU A 800 15.61 16.77 -16.79
CA GLU A 800 16.17 17.69 -17.78
C GLU A 800 17.68 17.49 -17.91
N LEU A 801 18.20 17.62 -19.13
CA LEU A 801 19.63 17.65 -19.40
C LEU A 801 20.09 19.10 -19.55
N CYS A 802 20.86 19.58 -18.57
CA CYS A 802 21.38 20.94 -18.51
C CYS A 802 22.90 20.96 -18.75
N LYS A 803 23.42 22.12 -19.14
CA LYS A 803 24.88 22.35 -19.21
C LYS A 803 25.46 22.67 -17.83
N LEU A 804 26.75 22.41 -17.65
CA LEU A 804 27.50 22.80 -16.46
C LEU A 804 27.96 24.28 -16.54
N GLU A 805 27.03 25.20 -16.27
CA GLU A 805 27.28 26.65 -16.33
C GLU A 805 27.18 27.36 -14.98
N ASP A 806 26.39 26.81 -14.04
CA ASP A 806 26.20 27.37 -12.71
C ASP A 806 27.51 27.33 -11.90
N LYS A 807 27.82 28.43 -11.19
CA LYS A 807 29.08 28.56 -10.43
C LYS A 807 29.15 27.59 -9.25
N GLU A 808 28.04 27.31 -8.59
CA GLU A 808 27.98 26.38 -7.46
C GLU A 808 28.20 24.94 -7.94
N ASP A 809 27.54 24.56 -9.04
CA ASP A 809 27.74 23.25 -9.66
C ASP A 809 29.20 23.06 -10.12
N VAL A 810 29.79 24.07 -10.76
CA VAL A 810 31.19 24.04 -11.21
C VAL A 810 32.15 23.86 -10.03
N SER A 811 31.94 24.59 -8.94
CA SER A 811 32.76 24.48 -7.72
C SER A 811 32.65 23.09 -7.08
N LEU A 812 31.44 22.52 -7.07
CA LEU A 812 31.18 21.19 -6.53
C LEU A 812 31.90 20.11 -7.35
N VAL A 813 31.77 20.13 -8.67
CA VAL A 813 32.44 19.17 -9.57
C VAL A 813 33.96 19.26 -9.42
N LEU A 814 34.53 20.47 -9.36
CA LEU A 814 35.96 20.67 -9.11
C LEU A 814 36.41 20.09 -7.77
N THR A 815 35.61 20.25 -6.72
CA THR A 815 35.91 19.70 -5.39
C THR A 815 35.91 18.18 -5.44
N LEU A 816 34.88 17.57 -6.03
CA LEU A 816 34.77 16.11 -6.16
C LEU A 816 35.89 15.51 -7.01
N LEU A 817 36.31 16.19 -8.08
CA LEU A 817 37.45 15.75 -8.90
C LEU A 817 38.76 15.79 -8.11
N LYS A 818 39.00 16.85 -7.33
CA LYS A 818 40.21 16.97 -6.49
C LYS A 818 40.25 15.87 -5.41
N GLU A 819 39.14 15.69 -4.69
CA GLU A 819 39.00 14.63 -3.69
C GLU A 819 39.22 13.24 -4.32
N PHE A 820 38.60 12.98 -5.47
CA PHE A 820 38.73 11.71 -6.17
C PHE A 820 40.18 11.43 -6.60
N ARG A 821 40.87 12.45 -7.15
CA ARG A 821 42.29 12.36 -7.53
C ARG A 821 43.18 12.11 -6.31
N GLU A 822 42.95 12.81 -5.20
CA GLU A 822 43.73 12.64 -3.96
C GLU A 822 43.56 11.25 -3.34
N LEU A 823 42.31 10.75 -3.28
CA LEU A 823 42.00 9.47 -2.63
C LEU A 823 42.34 8.25 -3.48
N THR A 824 42.26 8.35 -4.81
CA THR A 824 42.40 7.19 -5.72
C THR A 824 43.59 7.24 -6.67
N GLY A 825 44.24 8.40 -6.80
CA GLY A 825 45.27 8.62 -7.82
C GLY A 825 44.75 8.48 -9.26
N SER A 826 43.47 8.79 -9.52
CA SER A 826 42.87 8.68 -10.84
C SER A 826 43.57 9.57 -11.88
N VAL A 827 44.06 8.94 -12.95
CA VAL A 827 44.67 9.62 -14.10
C VAL A 827 43.63 10.41 -14.89
N VAL A 828 42.40 9.90 -14.99
CA VAL A 828 41.29 10.60 -15.67
C VAL A 828 40.95 11.89 -14.94
N ALA A 829 40.87 11.84 -13.60
CA ALA A 829 40.61 13.02 -12.79
C ALA A 829 41.73 14.05 -12.89
N GLU A 830 43.01 13.62 -12.89
CA GLU A 830 44.16 14.49 -13.10
C GLU A 830 44.08 15.22 -14.46
N GLN A 831 43.78 14.48 -15.53
CA GLN A 831 43.64 15.06 -16.88
C GLN A 831 42.50 16.08 -16.93
N LEU A 832 41.33 15.74 -16.39
CA LEU A 832 40.19 16.65 -16.34
C LEU A 832 40.47 17.91 -15.52
N LEU A 833 41.23 17.80 -14.43
CA LEU A 833 41.64 18.95 -13.63
C LEU A 833 42.60 19.88 -14.39
N SER A 834 43.50 19.31 -15.20
CA SER A 834 44.46 20.10 -15.99
C SER A 834 43.83 20.88 -17.14
N GLU A 835 42.73 20.37 -17.72
CA GLU A 835 42.03 20.96 -18.88
C GLU A 835 40.59 21.42 -18.54
N PHE A 836 40.29 21.64 -17.26
CA PHE A 836 38.91 21.74 -16.78
C PHE A 836 38.09 22.83 -17.47
N ASP A 837 38.68 24.01 -17.72
CA ASP A 837 37.96 25.12 -18.35
C ASP A 837 37.53 24.84 -19.79
N GLN A 838 38.25 23.98 -20.51
CA GLN A 838 37.85 23.51 -21.83
C GLN A 838 36.85 22.35 -21.73
N ARG A 839 37.18 21.35 -20.91
CA ARG A 839 36.43 20.08 -20.80
C ARG A 839 35.10 20.22 -20.07
N ARG A 840 34.91 21.23 -19.20
CA ARG A 840 33.62 21.49 -18.52
C ARG A 840 32.42 21.61 -19.47
N LYS A 841 32.65 21.99 -20.73
CA LYS A 841 31.60 22.09 -21.76
C LYS A 841 31.04 20.73 -22.19
N GLU A 842 31.78 19.66 -21.93
CA GLU A 842 31.41 18.27 -22.21
C GLU A 842 30.61 17.65 -21.05
N PHE A 843 30.46 18.35 -19.93
CA PHE A 843 29.66 17.87 -18.81
C PHE A 843 28.17 18.16 -19.00
N VAL A 844 27.37 17.14 -18.74
CA VAL A 844 25.91 17.20 -18.71
C VAL A 844 25.45 17.07 -17.26
N LYS A 845 24.64 18.03 -16.81
CA LYS A 845 23.91 17.98 -15.54
C LYS A 845 22.55 17.34 -15.79
N VAL A 846 22.25 16.28 -15.04
CA VAL A 846 20.94 15.62 -15.04
C VAL A 846 20.14 16.16 -13.86
N PHE A 847 19.03 16.85 -14.16
CA PHE A 847 18.27 17.62 -13.17
C PHE A 847 16.77 17.28 -13.18
N PRO A 848 16.24 16.58 -12.16
CA PRO A 848 14.84 16.18 -12.12
C PRO A 848 13.86 17.37 -12.06
N TYR A 849 12.80 17.34 -12.87
CA TYR A 849 11.80 18.42 -12.96
C TYR A 849 11.11 18.72 -11.62
N GLU A 850 10.77 17.67 -10.89
CA GLU A 850 10.12 17.76 -9.57
C GLU A 850 11.04 18.41 -8.53
N TYR A 851 12.33 18.08 -8.58
CA TYR A 851 13.33 18.68 -7.69
C TYR A 851 13.54 20.16 -8.02
N GLN A 852 13.59 20.51 -9.31
CA GLN A 852 13.63 21.91 -9.76
C GLN A 852 12.43 22.71 -9.23
N ARG A 853 11.22 22.13 -9.33
CA ARG A 853 9.99 22.77 -8.83
C ARG A 853 10.10 23.10 -7.34
N VAL A 854 10.57 22.15 -6.54
CA VAL A 854 10.73 22.34 -5.09
C VAL A 854 11.81 23.36 -4.77
N LEU A 855 12.94 23.37 -5.49
CA LEU A 855 13.99 24.39 -5.31
C LEU A 855 13.48 25.79 -5.65
N ARG A 856 12.70 25.95 -6.72
CA ARG A 856 12.07 27.22 -7.09
C ARG A 856 11.05 27.69 -6.03
N GLN A 857 10.25 26.78 -5.50
CA GLN A 857 9.32 27.08 -4.39
C GLN A 857 10.07 27.55 -3.15
N LYS A 858 11.14 26.85 -2.75
CA LYS A 858 11.97 27.23 -1.59
C LYS A 858 12.68 28.57 -1.80
N ALA A 859 13.15 28.86 -3.02
CA ALA A 859 13.75 30.14 -3.35
C ALA A 859 12.72 31.28 -3.24
N ALA A 860 11.51 31.08 -3.79
CA ALA A 860 10.42 32.05 -3.68
C ALA A 860 9.95 32.25 -2.23
N GLU A 861 9.89 31.18 -1.42
CA GLU A 861 9.59 31.28 0.02
C GLU A 861 10.68 32.05 0.77
N LYS A 862 11.97 31.79 0.49
CA LYS A 862 13.09 32.55 1.06
C LYS A 862 13.06 34.02 0.66
N GLU A 863 12.79 34.34 -0.61
CA GLU A 863 12.63 35.72 -1.10
C GLU A 863 11.44 36.43 -0.44
N SER A 864 10.32 35.72 -0.24
CA SER A 864 9.17 36.26 0.49
C SER A 864 9.45 36.49 1.98
N ALA A 865 10.38 35.73 2.56
CA ALA A 865 10.84 35.89 3.95
C ALA A 865 11.98 36.92 4.10
N THR A 866 12.67 37.31 3.02
CA THR A 866 13.77 38.30 3.03
C THR A 866 13.35 39.71 2.59
N GLN A 867 12.11 39.91 2.14
CA GLN A 867 11.56 41.26 2.11
C GLN A 867 11.33 41.73 3.56
N PRO A 868 12.00 42.80 4.04
CA PRO A 868 11.63 43.38 5.31
C PRO A 868 10.19 43.84 5.18
N GLN A 869 9.30 43.29 6.01
CA GLN A 869 8.01 43.92 6.25
C GLN A 869 8.31 45.35 6.69
N ALA A 870 8.12 46.31 5.78
CA ALA A 870 8.05 47.70 6.13
C ALA A 870 6.95 47.80 7.19
N GLN A 871 7.35 48.10 8.42
CA GLN A 871 6.45 48.53 9.47
C GLN A 871 5.84 49.86 9.03
N GLU A 872 4.77 49.80 8.23
CA GLU A 872 3.81 50.88 8.20
C GLU A 872 3.10 50.87 9.55
N THR A 873 3.53 51.79 10.40
CA THR A 873 2.85 52.17 11.64
C THR A 873 1.39 52.47 11.33
N ALA A 874 0.50 51.59 11.79
CA ALA A 874 -0.93 51.85 11.83
C ALA A 874 -1.19 53.02 12.80
N LYS A 875 -1.36 54.22 12.24
CA LYS A 875 -1.98 55.34 12.94
C LYS A 875 -3.49 55.10 12.98
N ILE A 876 -3.97 54.76 14.17
CA ILE A 876 -5.34 54.97 14.64
C ILE A 876 -5.51 56.50 14.71
N GLN A 877 -6.37 57.14 13.93
CA GLN A 877 -7.80 57.50 14.11
C GLN A 877 -8.11 58.41 12.89
N ASP A 878 -9.30 58.62 12.36
CA ASP A 878 -10.65 58.55 12.90
C ASP A 878 -11.65 58.31 11.76
N ILE A 879 -12.84 57.92 12.17
CA ILE A 879 -14.05 57.66 11.41
C ILE A 879 -14.64 59.01 10.95
N GLU A 880 -15.20 59.07 9.73
CA GLU A 880 -15.83 60.24 9.07
C GLU A 880 -14.93 60.96 8.03
N ASP A 881 -15.45 61.05 6.79
CA ASP A 881 -15.00 61.90 5.67
C ASP A 881 -14.01 61.39 4.60
N ALA A 882 -14.38 60.30 3.90
CA ALA A 882 -14.14 60.22 2.45
C ALA A 882 -15.21 59.35 1.73
N VAL A 883 -16.45 59.81 1.85
CA VAL A 883 -17.62 59.65 0.96
C VAL A 883 -17.55 58.56 -0.11
N GLY A 884 -18.24 57.44 0.16
CA GLY A 884 -18.67 56.46 -0.83
C GLY A 884 -19.96 56.89 -1.54
N ASP A 885 -20.09 56.44 -2.78
CA ASP A 885 -21.20 56.69 -3.71
C ASP A 885 -22.60 56.42 -3.08
N PRO A 886 -23.46 57.43 -2.94
CA PRO A 886 -24.77 57.29 -2.29
C PRO A 886 -25.74 56.35 -3.02
N ALA A 887 -25.49 56.00 -4.29
CA ALA A 887 -26.31 55.02 -5.01
C ALA A 887 -25.96 53.56 -4.63
N VAL A 888 -24.74 53.31 -4.15
CA VAL A 888 -24.29 51.98 -3.73
C VAL A 888 -24.70 51.68 -2.28
N GLU A 889 -24.74 52.71 -1.42
CA GLU A 889 -25.19 52.55 -0.03
C GLU A 889 -26.70 52.28 0.08
N GLN A 890 -27.55 52.91 -0.75
CA GLN A 890 -28.99 52.59 -0.75
C GLN A 890 -29.28 51.12 -1.10
N ARG A 891 -28.50 50.50 -1.99
CA ARG A 891 -28.67 49.07 -2.34
C ARG A 891 -28.12 48.10 -1.30
N LYS A 892 -27.22 48.55 -0.42
CA LYS A 892 -26.72 47.75 0.71
C LYS A 892 -27.60 47.89 1.96
N ALA A 893 -28.24 49.04 2.16
CA ALA A 893 -29.14 49.28 3.29
C ALA A 893 -30.40 48.39 3.30
N GLU A 894 -30.87 47.90 2.16
CA GLU A 894 -31.99 46.94 2.08
C GLU A 894 -31.63 45.49 2.47
N ARG A 895 -30.34 45.18 2.70
CA ARG A 895 -29.88 43.84 3.08
C ARG A 895 -29.16 43.85 4.43
N VAL A 896 -29.91 44.20 5.47
CA VAL A 896 -29.50 43.87 6.85
C VAL A 896 -29.50 42.34 6.99
N LEU A 897 -28.33 41.72 7.13
CA LEU A 897 -28.16 40.36 7.66
C LEU A 897 -28.01 40.48 9.18
N ASP A 898 -28.99 39.97 9.93
CA ASP A 898 -28.92 39.91 11.38
C ASP A 898 -28.35 38.53 11.75
N LYS A 899 -27.04 38.47 11.97
CA LYS A 899 -26.32 37.23 12.27
C LYS A 899 -26.40 36.82 13.75
N VAL A 900 -27.17 37.52 14.58
CA VAL A 900 -27.14 37.31 16.04
C VAL A 900 -28.32 36.46 16.56
N ARG A 901 -29.38 36.22 15.77
CA ARG A 901 -30.61 35.54 16.27
C ARG A 901 -31.07 34.24 15.58
N GLY A 902 -30.34 33.69 14.61
CA GLY A 902 -30.51 32.30 14.16
C GLY A 902 -31.92 31.83 13.74
N PHE A 903 -32.84 32.72 13.32
CA PHE A 903 -34.17 32.35 12.81
C PHE A 903 -34.63 33.22 11.61
N MET A 904 -35.47 32.61 10.75
CA MET A 904 -35.86 33.05 9.40
C MET A 904 -36.40 34.49 9.30
N LYS A 905 -35.88 35.28 8.33
CA LYS A 905 -36.35 36.65 8.02
C LYS A 905 -37.57 36.73 7.09
N TYR A 906 -37.85 35.67 6.33
CA TYR A 906 -38.91 35.68 5.32
C TYR A 906 -40.20 35.03 5.85
N PRO A 907 -41.35 35.72 5.81
CA PRO A 907 -42.63 35.16 6.27
C PRO A 907 -43.09 34.00 5.37
N ARG A 908 -43.83 33.04 5.96
CA ARG A 908 -44.40 31.91 5.23
C ARG A 908 -45.56 32.38 4.36
N GLU A 909 -45.45 32.21 3.04
CA GLU A 909 -46.63 32.20 2.17
C GLU A 909 -47.30 30.82 2.27
N ALA A 910 -48.53 30.78 2.79
CA ALA A 910 -49.33 29.56 2.85
C ALA A 910 -50.13 29.40 1.55
N ALA A 911 -49.97 28.27 0.87
CA ALA A 911 -50.90 27.84 -0.17
C ALA A 911 -51.83 26.78 0.44
N PRO A 912 -53.15 26.85 0.21
CA PRO A 912 -54.08 25.86 0.74
C PRO A 912 -53.85 24.49 0.08
N TYR A 913 -53.69 23.44 0.89
CA TYR A 913 -53.64 22.06 0.42
C TYR A 913 -55.01 21.64 -0.11
N ARG A 914 -55.06 20.93 -1.24
CA ARG A 914 -56.30 20.27 -1.66
C ARG A 914 -56.55 19.05 -0.76
N PRO A 915 -57.82 18.67 -0.54
CA PRO A 915 -58.18 17.46 0.18
C PRO A 915 -57.43 16.23 -0.35
N ALA A 916 -56.99 15.35 0.56
CA ALA A 916 -56.17 14.19 0.21
C ALA A 916 -56.84 13.29 -0.86
N GLU A 917 -58.16 13.12 -0.81
CA GLU A 917 -58.87 12.28 -1.79
C GLU A 917 -58.87 12.87 -3.20
N LYS A 918 -58.66 14.19 -3.36
CA LYS A 918 -58.49 14.85 -4.66
C LYS A 918 -57.04 14.74 -5.14
N ARG A 919 -56.06 14.92 -4.24
CA ARG A 919 -54.62 14.82 -4.54
C ARG A 919 -54.18 13.42 -5.00
N MET A 920 -54.91 12.37 -4.64
CA MET A 920 -54.62 11.01 -5.10
C MET A 920 -55.04 10.76 -6.56
N LYS A 921 -55.86 11.64 -7.15
CA LYS A 921 -56.46 11.42 -8.47
C LYS A 921 -55.78 12.19 -9.61
N ASP A 922 -54.95 13.18 -9.27
CA ASP A 922 -54.20 13.99 -10.22
C ASP A 922 -52.89 14.50 -9.60
N TRP A 923 -52.01 15.06 -10.43
CA TRP A 923 -50.73 15.63 -10.01
C TRP A 923 -50.71 17.16 -10.12
N ASP A 924 -51.87 17.82 -10.19
CA ASP A 924 -51.97 19.25 -10.51
C ASP A 924 -51.34 20.14 -9.42
N GLU A 925 -51.20 19.62 -8.19
CA GLU A 925 -50.47 20.28 -7.10
C GLU A 925 -48.95 20.31 -7.29
N VAL A 926 -48.44 19.42 -8.14
CA VAL A 926 -47.03 19.31 -8.53
C VAL A 926 -46.76 20.12 -9.80
N TYR A 927 -47.71 20.12 -10.75
CA TYR A 927 -47.54 20.74 -12.07
C TYR A 927 -48.14 22.16 -12.22
N ASN A 928 -48.65 22.79 -11.15
CA ASN A 928 -49.11 24.18 -11.18
C ASN A 928 -47.92 25.17 -11.28
N PHE A 929 -47.33 25.24 -12.47
CA PHE A 929 -46.16 26.06 -12.80
C PHE A 929 -46.32 27.53 -12.42
N THR A 930 -47.52 28.09 -12.53
CA THR A 930 -47.79 29.51 -12.35
C THR A 930 -47.73 29.92 -10.87
N HIS A 931 -48.26 29.10 -9.96
CA HIS A 931 -48.25 29.39 -8.53
C HIS A 931 -46.91 29.01 -7.87
N VAL A 932 -46.26 27.94 -8.34
CA VAL A 932 -44.97 27.47 -7.82
C VAL A 932 -43.85 28.48 -8.16
N ARG A 933 -43.81 29.03 -9.39
CA ARG A 933 -42.83 30.06 -9.77
C ARG A 933 -42.89 31.34 -8.93
N LYS A 934 -44.09 31.76 -8.51
CA LYS A 934 -44.29 33.06 -7.87
C LYS A 934 -43.71 33.13 -6.44
N GLY A 935 -43.70 32.00 -5.72
CA GLY A 935 -43.20 31.90 -4.32
C GLY A 935 -41.86 31.19 -4.15
N LEU A 936 -41.33 30.54 -5.18
CA LEU A 936 -40.13 29.68 -5.14
C LEU A 936 -38.89 30.38 -4.57
N ARG A 937 -38.66 31.63 -4.97
CA ARG A 937 -37.49 32.41 -4.54
C ARG A 937 -37.55 32.74 -3.03
N VAL A 938 -38.73 33.08 -2.53
CA VAL A 938 -38.95 33.43 -1.12
C VAL A 938 -38.87 32.18 -0.24
N GLN A 939 -39.46 31.06 -0.68
CA GLN A 939 -39.41 29.80 0.05
C GLN A 939 -38.02 29.16 0.07
N SER A 940 -37.25 29.28 -1.02
CA SER A 940 -35.85 28.83 -1.05
C SER A 940 -34.98 29.64 -0.08
N ALA A 941 -35.22 30.94 0.05
CA ALA A 941 -34.51 31.81 0.98
C ALA A 941 -34.76 31.45 2.45
N ARG A 942 -35.98 31.04 2.80
CA ARG A 942 -36.34 30.52 4.13
C ARG A 942 -35.50 29.32 4.54
N CYS A 943 -35.24 28.40 3.61
CA CYS A 943 -34.46 27.19 3.87
C CYS A 943 -32.94 27.45 3.96
N MET A 944 -32.43 28.55 3.38
CA MET A 944 -31.02 28.94 3.49
C MET A 944 -30.65 29.51 4.86
N ASP A 945 -31.59 30.19 5.52
CA ASP A 945 -31.43 30.77 6.86
C ASP A 945 -31.69 29.76 8.00
N CYS A 946 -31.90 28.48 7.67
CA CYS A 946 -32.05 27.43 8.67
C CYS A 946 -30.68 27.09 9.29
N GLY A 947 -30.51 27.30 10.60
CA GLY A 947 -29.28 26.99 11.35
C GLY A 947 -28.94 25.49 11.44
N VAL A 948 -29.70 24.63 10.77
CA VAL A 948 -29.54 23.18 10.76
C VAL A 948 -29.25 22.73 9.31
N PRO A 949 -27.97 22.65 8.89
CA PRO A 949 -27.60 22.38 7.49
C PRO A 949 -27.83 20.92 7.05
N PHE A 950 -28.23 20.04 7.97
CA PHE A 950 -28.52 18.63 7.76
C PHE A 950 -29.81 18.27 8.50
N CYS A 951 -30.69 17.46 7.92
CA CYS A 951 -31.88 16.97 8.63
C CYS A 951 -31.47 16.16 9.89
N GLN A 952 -31.61 16.73 11.09
CA GLN A 952 -31.24 16.10 12.37
C GLN A 952 -32.47 15.63 13.16
N SER A 953 -33.26 14.72 12.63
CA SER A 953 -34.14 13.93 13.51
C SER A 953 -33.41 12.63 13.89
N ASN A 954 -33.04 12.51 15.16
CA ASN A 954 -32.35 11.34 15.72
C ASN A 954 -33.24 10.09 15.83
N SER A 955 -34.41 10.10 15.20
CA SER A 955 -35.30 8.95 15.13
C SER A 955 -35.87 8.65 13.74
N HIS A 956 -35.88 9.61 12.78
CA HIS A 956 -36.43 9.41 11.43
C HIS A 956 -35.79 10.35 10.37
N GLY A 957 -34.46 10.45 10.33
CA GLY A 957 -33.76 11.30 9.35
C GLY A 957 -34.04 10.88 7.90
N CYS A 958 -34.00 11.84 6.97
CA CYS A 958 -34.18 11.57 5.54
C CYS A 958 -33.11 10.60 5.03
N PRO A 959 -33.49 9.41 4.50
CA PRO A 959 -32.54 8.37 4.11
C PRO A 959 -31.69 8.72 2.86
N LEU A 960 -31.88 9.92 2.28
CA LEU A 960 -31.33 10.30 0.98
C LEU A 960 -30.08 11.20 1.05
N GLY A 961 -29.80 11.88 2.19
CA GLY A 961 -28.54 12.59 2.42
C GLY A 961 -28.29 13.87 1.60
N ASN A 962 -29.33 14.57 1.11
CA ASN A 962 -29.18 15.72 0.20
C ASN A 962 -28.63 17.00 0.85
N ILE A 963 -27.78 17.74 0.13
CA ILE A 963 -27.20 19.04 0.54
C ILE A 963 -28.12 20.19 0.09
N ILE A 964 -29.24 20.33 0.79
CA ILE A 964 -30.33 21.25 0.46
C ILE A 964 -29.93 22.74 0.42
N PRO A 965 -29.06 23.27 1.33
CA PRO A 965 -28.75 24.70 1.34
C PRO A 965 -28.08 25.22 0.06
N LYS A 966 -27.20 24.43 -0.54
CA LYS A 966 -26.45 24.82 -1.73
C LYS A 966 -27.31 24.74 -3.01
N TRP A 967 -28.22 23.76 -3.07
CA TRP A 967 -29.26 23.72 -4.10
C TRP A 967 -30.19 24.95 -4.01
N ASN A 968 -30.72 25.24 -2.82
CA ASN A 968 -31.59 26.40 -2.58
C ASN A 968 -30.91 27.73 -2.91
N PHE A 969 -29.60 27.85 -2.64
CA PHE A 969 -28.82 29.03 -3.01
C PHE A 969 -28.75 29.24 -4.52
N LEU A 970 -28.49 28.17 -5.29
CA LEU A 970 -28.46 28.24 -6.75
C LEU A 970 -29.85 28.53 -7.34
N VAL A 971 -30.91 27.97 -6.76
CA VAL A 971 -32.30 28.29 -7.11
C VAL A 971 -32.63 29.76 -6.80
N PHE A 972 -32.22 30.27 -5.64
CA PHE A 972 -32.39 31.67 -5.26
C PHE A 972 -31.65 32.65 -6.19
N GLN A 973 -30.47 32.26 -6.67
CA GLN A 973 -29.70 32.99 -7.69
C GLN A 973 -30.22 32.79 -9.12
N ASN A 974 -31.32 32.05 -9.29
CA ASN A 974 -31.93 31.76 -10.59
C ASN A 974 -31.03 30.95 -11.54
N GLN A 975 -30.04 30.23 -11.00
CA GLN A 975 -29.06 29.41 -11.73
C GLN A 975 -29.54 27.95 -11.86
N TRP A 976 -30.67 27.76 -12.54
CA TRP A 976 -31.40 26.49 -12.58
C TRP A 976 -30.60 25.28 -13.07
N ARG A 977 -29.75 25.47 -14.09
CA ARG A 977 -28.93 24.37 -14.63
C ARG A 977 -27.88 23.89 -13.63
N GLN A 978 -27.29 24.80 -12.86
CA GLN A 978 -26.32 24.47 -11.82
C GLN A 978 -27.02 23.88 -10.59
N ALA A 979 -28.18 24.41 -10.22
CA ALA A 979 -29.02 23.83 -9.18
C ALA A 979 -29.39 22.38 -9.54
N LEU A 980 -29.84 22.12 -10.77
CA LEU A 980 -30.14 20.78 -11.26
C LEU A 980 -28.91 19.86 -11.21
N ASN A 981 -27.78 20.30 -11.74
CA ASN A 981 -26.53 19.51 -11.69
C ASN A 981 -26.11 19.19 -10.26
N HIS A 982 -26.29 20.11 -9.32
CA HIS A 982 -25.98 19.89 -7.92
C HIS A 982 -26.98 18.94 -7.24
N LEU A 983 -28.25 18.98 -7.65
CA LEU A 983 -29.26 18.04 -7.18
C LEU A 983 -28.95 16.61 -7.65
N LEU A 984 -28.56 16.47 -8.93
CA LEU A 984 -28.20 15.20 -9.57
C LEU A 984 -26.90 14.58 -9.01
N GLN A 985 -26.07 15.36 -8.29
CA GLN A 985 -24.91 14.84 -7.56
C GLN A 985 -25.31 14.07 -6.28
N THR A 986 -26.57 14.19 -5.86
CA THR A 986 -27.19 13.44 -4.74
C THR A 986 -28.44 12.70 -5.27
N ASN A 987 -29.10 11.86 -4.46
CA ASN A 987 -30.30 11.16 -4.96
C ASN A 987 -31.48 12.13 -5.16
N ASN A 988 -32.33 11.85 -6.15
CA ASN A 988 -33.32 12.80 -6.66
C ASN A 988 -34.47 13.10 -5.67
N PHE A 989 -34.89 14.38 -5.65
CA PHE A 989 -36.15 14.99 -5.17
C PHE A 989 -36.29 15.47 -3.70
N PRO A 990 -36.22 16.80 -3.44
CA PRO A 990 -36.60 17.42 -2.17
C PRO A 990 -37.97 18.11 -2.15
N GLU A 991 -38.58 18.45 -3.29
CA GLU A 991 -39.80 19.28 -3.31
C GLU A 991 -41.11 18.48 -3.36
N PHE A 992 -41.05 17.20 -3.76
CA PHE A 992 -42.21 16.32 -3.83
C PHE A 992 -42.64 15.81 -2.44
N THR A 993 -41.70 15.67 -1.52
CA THR A 993 -41.95 15.07 -0.20
C THR A 993 -42.85 15.95 0.65
N GLY A 994 -42.75 17.28 0.59
CA GLY A 994 -43.65 18.15 1.36
C GLY A 994 -45.13 18.08 0.92
N ARG A 995 -45.40 17.87 -0.37
CA ARG A 995 -46.77 17.90 -0.93
C ARG A 995 -47.43 16.52 -1.09
N VAL A 996 -46.63 15.46 -1.14
CA VAL A 996 -47.10 14.09 -1.41
C VAL A 996 -46.84 13.14 -0.24
N CYS A 997 -45.90 13.44 0.68
CA CYS A 997 -45.68 12.63 1.87
C CYS A 997 -46.80 12.87 2.91
N PRO A 998 -47.39 11.80 3.48
CA PRO A 998 -48.38 11.92 4.56
C PRO A 998 -47.77 12.34 5.91
N ALA A 999 -46.44 12.29 6.07
CA ALA A 999 -45.71 12.84 7.20
C ALA A 999 -45.02 14.15 6.77
N PRO A 1000 -45.65 15.32 6.96
CA PRO A 1000 -45.08 16.58 6.51
C PRO A 1000 -43.90 16.96 7.42
N CYS A 1001 -42.69 16.96 6.85
CA CYS A 1001 -41.48 17.53 7.48
C CYS A 1001 -41.56 19.05 7.72
N GLU A 1002 -42.64 19.70 7.27
CA GLU A 1002 -42.91 21.14 7.40
C GLU A 1002 -42.99 21.61 8.86
N ALA A 1003 -43.47 20.78 9.79
CA ALA A 1003 -43.63 21.17 11.20
C ALA A 1003 -42.29 21.40 11.92
N ALA A 1004 -41.21 20.74 11.49
CA ALA A 1004 -39.88 20.90 12.10
C ALA A 1004 -39.19 22.23 11.73
N CYS A 1005 -39.64 22.92 10.68
CA CYS A 1005 -39.03 24.15 10.19
C CYS A 1005 -39.62 25.44 10.78
N VAL A 1006 -40.64 25.37 11.63
CA VAL A 1006 -41.36 26.55 12.16
C VAL A 1006 -41.57 26.44 13.66
N LEU A 1007 -40.50 26.52 14.45
CA LEU A 1007 -40.61 26.84 15.88
C LEU A 1007 -40.72 28.36 16.02
N VAL A 1008 -41.96 28.86 16.16
CA VAL A 1008 -42.23 30.24 16.55
C VAL A 1008 -42.51 30.24 18.05
N TYR A 1009 -41.70 30.98 18.81
CA TYR A 1009 -41.97 31.26 20.21
C TYR A 1009 -43.09 32.33 20.27
N LEU A 1010 -44.34 31.90 20.40
CA LEU A 1010 -45.42 32.77 20.84
C LEU A 1010 -45.54 32.61 22.36
N GLY A 1011 -45.44 33.72 23.08
CA GLY A 1011 -45.55 33.73 24.53
C GLY A 1011 -46.87 33.11 25.00
N ALA A 1012 -46.75 32.34 26.09
CA ALA A 1012 -47.78 31.68 26.87
C ALA A 1012 -48.58 30.54 26.20
N GLU A 1013 -48.55 29.39 26.88
CA GLU A 1013 -49.31 28.14 26.70
C GLU A 1013 -48.77 27.09 25.70
N CYS A 1014 -48.25 26.00 26.29
CA CYS A 1014 -47.85 24.76 25.63
C CYS A 1014 -49.09 23.86 25.46
N TYR A 1015 -49.45 23.48 24.23
CA TYR A 1015 -50.35 22.35 23.97
C TYR A 1015 -49.59 21.22 23.27
N TYR A 1016 -49.33 20.15 24.01
CA TYR A 1016 -49.07 18.82 23.45
C TYR A 1016 -50.39 18.30 22.86
N GLN A 1017 -50.42 17.94 21.58
CA GLN A 1017 -51.44 17.02 21.05
C GLN A 1017 -50.76 15.71 20.63
N GLU A 1018 -50.97 14.70 21.47
CA GLU A 1018 -50.80 13.30 21.13
C GLU A 1018 -51.65 12.93 19.91
N TYR A 1019 -51.10 12.17 18.96
CA TYR A 1019 -51.89 11.22 18.18
C TYR A 1019 -51.33 9.81 18.40
N ARG A 1020 -52.09 9.06 19.20
CA ARG A 1020 -51.92 7.63 19.50
C ARG A 1020 -52.34 6.74 18.32
N VAL A 1021 -51.52 5.71 18.09
CA VAL A 1021 -51.86 4.27 17.88
C VAL A 1021 -52.64 3.85 16.62
N CYS A 1022 -52.06 2.92 15.84
CA CYS A 1022 -52.66 1.58 15.64
C CYS A 1022 -51.70 0.52 15.06
N HIS A 1023 -51.54 -0.58 15.80
CA HIS A 1023 -51.02 -1.86 15.34
C HIS A 1023 -52.09 -2.59 14.49
N HIS A 1024 -51.71 -3.15 13.34
CA HIS A 1024 -52.13 -4.49 12.85
C HIS A 1024 -51.54 -4.81 11.45
N ARG A 1025 -50.89 -5.98 11.31
CA ARG A 1025 -50.92 -6.80 10.08
C ARG A 1025 -52.23 -7.64 10.11
N PRO A 1026 -52.73 -8.30 9.03
CA PRO A 1026 -52.16 -8.58 7.69
C PRO A 1026 -53.16 -8.36 6.51
N CYS A 1027 -52.76 -8.83 5.31
CA CYS A 1027 -53.59 -9.24 4.15
C CYS A 1027 -53.81 -8.29 2.94
N LEU A 1028 -53.27 -8.78 1.81
CA LEU A 1028 -53.90 -8.95 0.49
C LEU A 1028 -53.89 -7.81 -0.56
N ARG A 1029 -53.12 -8.12 -1.62
CA ARG A 1029 -53.49 -8.19 -3.07
C ARG A 1029 -53.89 -6.91 -3.84
N LYS A 1030 -53.24 -6.84 -5.03
CA LYS A 1030 -53.55 -6.04 -6.24
C LYS A 1030 -53.37 -4.52 -6.01
N TRP A 1031 -52.49 -3.82 -6.71
CA TRP A 1031 -52.05 -3.86 -8.10
C TRP A 1031 -50.55 -3.62 -8.22
#